data_AF-A0A151EDW4-F1
#
_entry.id   AF-A0A151EDW4-F1
#
_cell.length_a   1.000
_cell.length_b   1.000
_cell.length_c   1.000
_cell.angle_alpha   90.00
_cell.angle_beta   90.00
_cell.angle_gamma   90.00
#
_symmetry.space_group_name_H-M   'P 1'
#
loop_
_entity.id
_entity.type
_entity.pdbx_description
1 polymer ?
#
loop_
_entity_poly.entity_id
_entity_poly.type
_entity_poly.pdbx_seq_one_letter_code
_entity_poly.pdbx_strand_id
1 'polypeptide(L)'
;MKKVNKKLFVGIVLVLFFVFNLGIASADMTTGLVGYWNFEEGSGTIAADSSGNGNDVTLRNGPTWTIGRVGQALNLDGVDDYALKLNPSYNFTGNPTKSFSVSAWFNPRACVSLSGLALADDGTSYSDVLRLATVGEYWIMQLRPGGTHADGGNCALNQWHHLTGVYNAGETKIYLYYNGVLADSKVVSNPSTSGFRDRVNIGFAQEYFDGLIDEVRVYDRALSASDVMEIYNSAGAPPPPDTEPPSTPTNLIATAISYYQVNLSWSAATDDVGVTGYRIYRDGTLIGNSVTTIYLDANAYPSTTYSYTVSAYDGAGNQGSQSSPALAITPAAPRGQTYYVSKTGDDANPGTQAQPWRTIQKAADTVTTGDTVYVNAGIYDEKVFIRASGNPGAMISFIANGNVKSYGFHIVADYVRIKGFNITSVDSGWTTTAYGIFVRGNYCIIEDNYIYYCPNSGICTATASHGCIIRNNKLQRNTLAGMEIDGTNHLIENNEIWDTIVYHTPTQSMLTQDSNGAFYHGSGHIFRGNYIHNITFTHPEAQGYHPHIDAFQTFSGAQNVLFEKNLIVMPEYVDEPGNSLAGWMLARATNITIRNNIVVIHRGTETGGGGCSHLKVMNNVFVGSLNYTGGWPGGVMLERAPNSIVRNNIIFNQVNQAIYLTGTTFDGLDIGNNLVYNSDGSTPSAYTYTNWSSDLWGVNPLFVDPDNGDYHLQAGSPAIDAGYDLTGMVTDDYEGNPRPQGAGYDIGAYETSSGPPQYCSDGTLYAQCSSTLPLYCNNGVLEDKCSKCNCPANYTCLVNESCRVPITGDLNNDGVVDIQDITIVATNFGLTAGFDNRADTDSNNIIDIFDVVFVASRFT
;
A
#
# COMPACT_ATOMS: atom_id res chain seq x y z
N MET A 1 -39.48 -58.42 -37.89
CA MET A 1 -39.94 -59.63 -37.15
C MET A 1 -39.07 -59.76 -35.91
N LYS A 2 -39.62 -59.36 -34.76
CA LYS A 2 -40.04 -60.26 -33.67
C LYS A 2 -38.87 -60.76 -32.81
N LYS A 3 -38.83 -60.20 -31.61
CA LYS A 3 -38.66 -60.84 -30.29
C LYS A 3 -37.53 -61.86 -30.14
N VAL A 4 -36.64 -61.59 -29.18
CA VAL A 4 -36.04 -62.50 -28.17
C VAL A 4 -34.83 -61.73 -27.59
N ASN A 5 -34.59 -61.54 -26.29
CA ASN A 5 -35.19 -62.11 -25.10
C ASN A 5 -34.97 -61.16 -23.88
N LYS A 6 -36.05 -60.62 -23.32
CA LYS A 6 -36.12 -59.86 -22.05
C LYS A 6 -35.87 -60.74 -20.80
N LYS A 7 -35.33 -61.96 -20.95
CA LYS A 7 -35.19 -62.93 -19.85
C LYS A 7 -33.78 -63.04 -19.27
N LEU A 8 -32.75 -62.46 -19.89
CA LEU A 8 -31.39 -62.48 -19.33
C LEU A 8 -31.11 -61.29 -18.39
N PHE A 9 -31.86 -60.19 -18.53
CA PHE A 9 -31.69 -59.01 -17.67
C PHE A 9 -32.45 -59.09 -16.33
N VAL A 10 -33.48 -59.94 -16.23
CA VAL A 10 -34.28 -60.10 -15.00
C VAL A 10 -33.62 -61.08 -14.01
N GLY A 11 -32.77 -62.00 -14.48
CA GLY A 11 -32.06 -62.96 -13.63
C GLY A 11 -30.87 -62.36 -12.85
N ILE A 12 -30.18 -61.37 -13.41
CA ILE A 12 -29.03 -60.71 -12.76
C ILE A 12 -29.50 -59.62 -11.78
N VAL A 13 -30.66 -59.00 -12.03
CA VAL A 13 -31.24 -58.00 -11.13
C VAL A 13 -31.89 -58.62 -9.88
N LEU A 14 -32.36 -59.88 -9.95
CA LEU A 14 -32.96 -60.56 -8.79
C LEU A 14 -31.95 -61.20 -7.82
N VAL A 15 -30.70 -61.46 -8.25
CA VAL A 15 -29.63 -61.94 -7.34
C VAL A 15 -28.91 -60.77 -6.65
N LEU A 16 -28.95 -59.56 -7.21
CA LEU A 16 -28.44 -58.34 -6.56
C LEU A 16 -29.43 -57.70 -5.56
N PHE A 17 -30.71 -58.09 -5.59
CA PHE A 17 -31.72 -57.61 -4.64
C PHE A 17 -31.91 -58.46 -3.38
N PHE A 18 -31.21 -59.61 -3.26
CA PHE A 18 -31.37 -60.53 -2.12
C PHE A 18 -30.14 -60.65 -1.20
N VAL A 19 -29.13 -59.79 -1.33
CA VAL A 19 -27.95 -59.76 -0.43
C VAL A 19 -27.86 -58.52 0.47
N PHE A 20 -28.72 -57.52 0.30
CA PHE A 20 -28.82 -56.39 1.26
C PHE A 20 -30.18 -56.38 1.96
N ASN A 21 -30.44 -57.42 2.74
CA ASN A 21 -31.47 -57.37 3.78
C ASN A 21 -31.01 -58.17 5.02
N LEU A 22 -29.72 -58.04 5.36
CA LEU A 22 -29.33 -58.02 6.76
C LEU A 22 -29.69 -56.60 7.21
N GLY A 23 -30.71 -56.49 8.06
CA GLY A 23 -31.08 -55.22 8.67
C GLY A 23 -29.84 -54.62 9.34
N ILE A 24 -29.26 -53.61 8.69
CA ILE A 24 -28.46 -52.62 9.39
C ILE A 24 -29.51 -51.83 10.16
N ALA A 25 -29.62 -52.08 11.46
CA ALA A 25 -30.30 -51.15 12.34
C ALA A 25 -29.68 -49.77 12.06
N SER A 26 -30.49 -48.74 11.78
CA SER A 26 -29.97 -47.37 11.75
C SER A 26 -29.18 -47.17 13.05
N ALA A 27 -27.95 -46.68 12.97
CA ALA A 27 -27.19 -46.50 14.18
C ALA A 27 -27.96 -45.53 15.08
N ASP A 28 -28.13 -45.88 16.35
CA ASP A 28 -28.73 -44.93 17.28
C ASP A 28 -27.71 -43.82 17.56
N MET A 29 -27.91 -42.70 16.86
CA MET A 29 -27.08 -41.51 16.89
C MET A 29 -27.17 -40.75 18.22
N THR A 30 -28.11 -41.14 19.10
CA THR A 30 -28.28 -40.58 20.45
C THR A 30 -27.51 -41.38 21.51
N THR A 31 -27.15 -42.63 21.21
CA THR A 31 -26.38 -43.47 22.13
C THR A 31 -24.99 -42.87 22.34
N GLY A 32 -24.70 -42.51 23.60
CA GLY A 32 -23.43 -41.92 24.02
C GLY A 32 -23.25 -40.44 23.63
N LEU A 33 -24.30 -39.76 23.18
CA LEU A 33 -24.26 -38.34 22.85
C LEU A 33 -24.23 -37.50 24.14
N VAL A 34 -23.20 -36.67 24.28
CA VAL A 34 -22.91 -35.85 25.46
C VAL A 34 -23.30 -34.38 25.26
N GLY A 35 -23.12 -33.88 24.05
CA GLY A 35 -23.43 -32.51 23.69
C GLY A 35 -23.75 -32.43 22.21
N TYR A 36 -24.78 -31.66 21.87
CA TYR A 36 -25.14 -31.39 20.49
C TYR A 36 -25.61 -29.95 20.35
N TRP A 37 -24.86 -29.14 19.60
CA TRP A 37 -25.20 -27.76 19.28
C TRP A 37 -25.44 -27.67 17.77
N ASN A 38 -26.70 -27.50 17.39
CA ASN A 38 -27.16 -27.37 16.00
C ASN A 38 -27.31 -25.91 15.55
N PHE A 39 -27.14 -24.95 16.48
CA PHE A 39 -27.18 -23.50 16.22
C PHE A 39 -28.46 -22.97 15.58
N GLU A 40 -29.60 -23.62 15.81
CA GLU A 40 -30.88 -23.27 15.21
C GLU A 40 -31.61 -22.11 15.91
N GLU A 41 -31.05 -21.51 16.95
CA GLU A 41 -31.70 -20.44 17.71
C GLU A 41 -31.83 -19.12 16.93
N GLY A 42 -30.90 -18.86 16.02
CA GLY A 42 -30.90 -17.69 15.11
C GLY A 42 -30.75 -16.32 15.76
N SER A 43 -30.66 -16.24 17.08
CA SER A 43 -30.44 -15.00 17.81
C SER A 43 -30.06 -15.27 19.27
N GLY A 44 -29.52 -14.24 19.93
CA GLY A 44 -29.15 -14.29 21.35
C GLY A 44 -27.70 -14.72 21.59
N THR A 45 -27.37 -15.01 22.85
CA THR A 45 -26.00 -15.27 23.31
C THR A 45 -25.80 -16.68 23.88
N ILE A 46 -26.76 -17.58 23.64
CA ILE A 46 -26.75 -18.96 24.12
C ILE A 46 -27.07 -19.86 22.94
N ALA A 47 -26.24 -20.88 22.71
CA ALA A 47 -26.60 -22.01 21.85
C ALA A 47 -26.93 -23.20 22.75
N ALA A 48 -28.15 -23.72 22.60
CA ALA A 48 -28.70 -24.74 23.47
C ALA A 48 -28.13 -26.12 23.14
N ASP A 49 -27.96 -26.94 24.17
CA ASP A 49 -27.58 -28.33 24.03
C ASP A 49 -28.80 -29.20 23.71
N SER A 50 -28.91 -29.56 22.43
CA SER A 50 -29.96 -30.43 21.88
C SER A 50 -29.78 -31.91 22.25
N SER A 51 -28.69 -32.30 22.92
CA SER A 51 -28.53 -33.69 23.40
C SER A 51 -29.40 -34.00 24.62
N GLY A 52 -29.90 -32.97 25.32
CA GLY A 52 -30.68 -33.11 26.55
C GLY A 52 -29.83 -33.22 27.82
N ASN A 53 -28.52 -33.03 27.75
CA ASN A 53 -27.60 -33.13 28.90
C ASN A 53 -27.34 -31.80 29.61
N GLY A 54 -27.94 -30.70 29.17
CA GLY A 54 -27.84 -29.38 29.82
C GLY A 54 -26.46 -28.71 29.62
N ASN A 55 -25.80 -29.01 28.51
CA ASN A 55 -24.48 -28.48 28.17
C ASN A 55 -24.51 -27.19 27.35
N ASP A 56 -25.56 -26.37 27.44
CA ASP A 56 -25.68 -25.08 26.71
C ASP A 56 -24.38 -24.27 26.77
N VAL A 57 -23.96 -23.75 25.62
CA VAL A 57 -22.75 -22.91 25.49
C VAL A 57 -23.13 -21.44 25.47
N THR A 58 -22.29 -20.60 26.09
CA THR A 58 -22.44 -19.14 26.05
C THR A 58 -21.55 -18.55 24.97
N LEU A 59 -22.13 -17.75 24.07
CA LEU A 59 -21.41 -17.00 23.04
C LEU A 59 -20.68 -15.80 23.66
N ARG A 60 -19.44 -15.56 23.24
CA ARG A 60 -18.55 -14.53 23.79
C ARG A 60 -18.00 -13.65 22.67
N ASN A 61 -18.00 -12.34 22.92
CA ASN A 61 -17.40 -11.27 22.11
C ASN A 61 -18.08 -10.84 20.81
N GLY A 62 -19.13 -11.53 20.39
CA GLY A 62 -19.95 -11.09 19.25
C GLY A 62 -20.26 -12.10 18.13
N PRO A 63 -20.19 -13.44 18.31
CA PRO A 63 -20.57 -14.35 17.24
C PRO A 63 -21.98 -14.04 16.73
N THR A 64 -22.12 -14.08 15.41
CA THR A 64 -23.40 -13.83 14.74
C THR A 64 -24.01 -15.14 14.24
N TRP A 65 -25.32 -15.13 14.02
CA TRP A 65 -26.06 -16.27 13.48
C TRP A 65 -26.24 -16.06 11.99
N THR A 66 -26.03 -17.10 11.19
CA THR A 66 -26.20 -17.04 9.72
C THR A 66 -26.66 -18.41 9.20
N ILE A 67 -26.89 -18.56 7.90
CA ILE A 67 -27.19 -19.88 7.32
C ILE A 67 -26.01 -20.83 7.50
N GLY A 68 -26.34 -22.02 7.99
CA GLY A 68 -25.39 -23.08 8.24
C GLY A 68 -25.31 -24.13 7.16
N ARG A 69 -24.63 -25.23 7.52
CA ARG A 69 -24.63 -26.46 6.76
C ARG A 69 -25.99 -27.15 6.86
N VAL A 70 -26.65 -27.05 8.00
CA VAL A 70 -28.03 -27.44 8.27
C VAL A 70 -28.67 -26.25 8.96
N GLY A 71 -29.77 -25.72 8.41
CA GLY A 71 -30.45 -24.57 9.02
C GLY A 71 -29.52 -23.37 9.24
N GLN A 72 -29.19 -23.07 10.49
CA GLN A 72 -28.33 -21.96 10.89
C GLN A 72 -26.99 -22.43 11.48
N ALA A 73 -25.98 -21.55 11.42
CA ALA A 73 -24.64 -21.75 11.96
C ALA A 73 -24.17 -20.54 12.74
N LEU A 74 -23.11 -20.77 13.51
CA LEU A 74 -22.37 -19.72 14.19
C LEU A 74 -21.30 -19.14 13.27
N ASN A 75 -21.34 -17.82 13.06
CA ASN A 75 -20.35 -17.05 12.30
C ASN A 75 -19.38 -16.35 13.24
N LEU A 76 -18.09 -16.65 13.08
CA LEU A 76 -16.99 -16.17 13.93
C LEU A 76 -15.99 -15.36 13.11
N ASP A 77 -15.50 -14.24 13.64
CA ASP A 77 -14.70 -13.26 12.90
C ASP A 77 -13.18 -13.49 12.88
N GLY A 78 -12.69 -14.51 13.61
CA GLY A 78 -11.26 -14.80 13.72
C GLY A 78 -10.47 -13.86 14.62
N VAL A 79 -11.12 -12.95 15.35
CA VAL A 79 -10.45 -11.97 16.23
C VAL A 79 -10.57 -12.34 17.68
N ASP A 80 -11.79 -12.50 18.21
CA ASP A 80 -12.01 -12.86 19.62
C ASP A 80 -13.30 -13.65 19.92
N ASP A 81 -14.04 -14.05 18.88
CA ASP A 81 -15.32 -14.76 18.94
C ASP A 81 -15.20 -16.25 19.29
N TYR A 82 -16.02 -16.75 20.24
CA TYR A 82 -16.13 -18.18 20.55
C TYR A 82 -17.38 -18.53 21.38
N ALA A 83 -17.71 -19.83 21.47
CA ALA A 83 -18.74 -20.36 22.37
C ALA A 83 -18.14 -21.29 23.44
N LEU A 84 -18.56 -21.11 24.69
CA LEU A 84 -17.94 -21.76 25.86
C LEU A 84 -18.94 -22.45 26.77
N LYS A 85 -18.65 -23.71 27.12
CA LYS A 85 -19.21 -24.40 28.30
C LYS A 85 -18.09 -24.76 29.27
N LEU A 86 -18.18 -24.23 30.48
CA LEU A 86 -17.34 -24.63 31.62
C LEU A 86 -17.96 -25.83 32.33
N ASN A 87 -17.14 -26.83 32.70
CA ASN A 87 -17.55 -28.01 33.47
C ASN A 87 -18.76 -28.74 32.84
N PRO A 88 -18.62 -29.26 31.61
CA PRO A 88 -19.68 -30.05 30.97
C PRO A 88 -20.02 -31.29 31.80
N SER A 89 -21.21 -31.86 31.59
CA SER A 89 -21.71 -33.01 32.36
C SER A 89 -20.86 -34.28 32.22
N TYR A 90 -20.04 -34.36 31.17
CA TYR A 90 -19.07 -35.43 30.94
C TYR A 90 -17.64 -34.95 31.17
N ASN A 91 -16.88 -35.68 31.98
CA ASN A 91 -15.45 -35.43 32.15
C ASN A 91 -14.64 -36.18 31.08
N PHE A 92 -14.03 -35.41 30.20
CA PHE A 92 -13.03 -35.81 29.20
C PHE A 92 -11.65 -36.02 29.84
N THR A 93 -11.41 -35.40 31.00
CA THR A 93 -10.15 -35.45 31.73
C THR A 93 -10.08 -36.61 32.75
N GLY A 94 -8.86 -36.99 33.12
CA GLY A 94 -8.58 -37.91 34.24
C GLY A 94 -8.62 -39.42 33.97
N ASN A 95 -8.78 -39.90 32.73
CA ASN A 95 -8.70 -41.35 32.47
C ASN A 95 -8.32 -41.75 31.01
N PRO A 96 -7.11 -42.30 30.74
CA PRO A 96 -6.75 -42.84 29.42
C PRO A 96 -7.68 -43.92 28.85
N THR A 97 -8.49 -44.55 29.70
CA THR A 97 -9.28 -45.75 29.36
C THR A 97 -10.64 -45.44 28.74
N LYS A 98 -11.00 -44.16 28.59
CA LYS A 98 -12.28 -43.76 27.99
C LYS A 98 -12.11 -43.34 26.54
N SER A 99 -12.92 -43.91 25.67
CA SER A 99 -13.05 -43.45 24.29
C SER A 99 -13.96 -42.23 24.22
N PHE A 100 -13.78 -41.38 23.20
CA PHE A 100 -14.68 -40.26 22.91
C PHE A 100 -14.60 -39.94 21.42
N SER A 101 -15.57 -39.16 20.95
CA SER A 101 -15.54 -38.61 19.58
C SER A 101 -16.09 -37.20 19.55
N VAL A 102 -15.62 -36.40 18.60
CA VAL A 102 -16.13 -35.05 18.32
C VAL A 102 -16.32 -34.88 16.83
N SER A 103 -17.44 -34.28 16.44
CA SER A 103 -17.81 -34.06 15.04
C SER A 103 -18.31 -32.64 14.87
N ALA A 104 -17.96 -31.99 13.76
CA ALA A 104 -18.48 -30.68 13.41
C ALA A 104 -18.34 -30.41 11.91
N TRP A 105 -19.18 -29.50 11.42
CA TRP A 105 -19.03 -28.89 10.10
C TRP A 105 -18.33 -27.54 10.22
N PHE A 106 -17.34 -27.31 9.36
CA PHE A 106 -16.54 -26.08 9.32
C PHE A 106 -16.58 -25.47 7.92
N ASN A 107 -16.77 -24.16 7.83
CA ASN A 107 -16.59 -23.38 6.59
C ASN A 107 -15.59 -22.25 6.85
N PRO A 108 -14.28 -22.50 6.68
CA PRO A 108 -13.24 -21.54 7.04
C PRO A 108 -13.12 -20.41 6.02
N ARG A 109 -13.06 -19.16 6.50
CA ARG A 109 -12.64 -17.98 5.72
C ARG A 109 -11.11 -17.80 5.75
N ALA A 110 -10.47 -18.26 6.81
CA ALA A 110 -9.02 -18.40 6.91
C ALA A 110 -8.62 -19.70 7.62
N CYS A 111 -7.49 -20.28 7.24
CA CYS A 111 -6.88 -21.43 7.91
C CYS A 111 -5.58 -20.97 8.56
N VAL A 112 -5.67 -20.51 9.80
CA VAL A 112 -4.52 -20.14 10.64
C VAL A 112 -4.18 -21.28 11.59
N SER A 113 -2.96 -21.37 12.11
CA SER A 113 -2.60 -22.48 12.98
C SER A 113 -3.40 -22.47 14.28
N LEU A 114 -4.03 -23.60 14.58
CA LEU A 114 -4.70 -23.95 15.83
C LEU A 114 -6.01 -23.19 16.09
N SER A 115 -6.74 -22.86 15.03
CA SER A 115 -8.13 -22.38 15.11
C SER A 115 -9.12 -23.53 14.86
N GLY A 116 -10.24 -23.56 15.60
CA GLY A 116 -11.22 -24.64 15.48
C GLY A 116 -11.98 -24.94 16.78
N LEU A 117 -12.05 -26.21 17.17
CA LEU A 117 -12.75 -26.68 18.36
C LEU A 117 -11.78 -27.38 19.31
N ALA A 118 -11.86 -27.05 20.60
CA ALA A 118 -11.11 -27.71 21.67
C ALA A 118 -12.01 -28.27 22.77
N LEU A 119 -11.67 -29.46 23.25
CA LEU A 119 -12.29 -30.13 24.39
C LEU A 119 -11.23 -30.32 25.48
N ALA A 120 -11.53 -29.81 26.66
CA ALA A 120 -10.64 -29.72 27.82
C ALA A 120 -9.36 -28.89 27.61
N ASP A 121 -9.16 -27.87 28.46
CA ASP A 121 -8.00 -26.97 28.47
C ASP A 121 -7.33 -26.95 29.86
N ASP A 122 -6.07 -26.48 29.99
CA ASP A 122 -5.41 -26.33 31.30
C ASP A 122 -5.67 -24.96 31.97
N GLY A 123 -6.42 -24.08 31.32
CA GLY A 123 -6.73 -22.73 31.81
C GLY A 123 -5.55 -21.73 31.80
N THR A 124 -4.42 -22.09 31.19
CA THR A 124 -3.29 -21.21 30.87
C THR A 124 -3.00 -21.30 29.37
N SER A 125 -2.40 -20.30 28.76
CA SER A 125 -2.37 -20.14 27.30
C SER A 125 -1.67 -21.24 26.47
N TYR A 126 -1.31 -22.44 26.98
CA TYR A 126 -0.36 -23.32 26.28
C TYR A 126 -0.44 -24.85 26.46
N SER A 127 -1.60 -25.50 26.66
CA SER A 127 -1.75 -26.89 26.18
C SER A 127 -3.18 -27.47 26.25
N ASP A 128 -3.90 -27.44 25.13
CA ASP A 128 -5.15 -28.18 24.98
C ASP A 128 -4.90 -29.68 24.79
N VAL A 129 -5.76 -30.50 25.39
CA VAL A 129 -5.61 -31.96 25.35
C VAL A 129 -6.18 -32.53 24.07
N LEU A 130 -7.35 -32.07 23.62
CA LEU A 130 -8.06 -32.63 22.47
C LEU A 130 -8.62 -31.53 21.58
N ARG A 131 -8.26 -31.53 20.30
CA ARG A 131 -8.78 -30.55 19.34
C ARG A 131 -9.01 -31.11 17.95
N LEU A 132 -9.98 -30.51 17.28
CA LEU A 132 -10.11 -30.47 15.82
C LEU A 132 -9.74 -29.06 15.39
N ALA A 133 -8.59 -28.90 14.74
CA ALA A 133 -8.07 -27.59 14.40
C ALA A 133 -7.23 -27.65 13.13
N THR A 134 -6.82 -26.50 12.64
CA THR A 134 -5.89 -26.35 11.52
C THR A 134 -4.43 -26.27 12.00
N VAL A 135 -3.45 -26.66 11.19
CA VAL A 135 -2.03 -26.30 11.34
C VAL A 135 -1.53 -25.91 9.95
N GLY A 136 -1.25 -24.63 9.73
CA GLY A 136 -1.17 -24.08 8.38
C GLY A 136 -2.43 -24.39 7.57
N GLU A 137 -2.27 -24.91 6.36
CA GLU A 137 -3.38 -25.26 5.46
C GLU A 137 -3.94 -26.68 5.69
N TYR A 138 -3.68 -27.36 6.81
CA TYR A 138 -4.13 -28.74 7.01
C TYR A 138 -5.00 -28.91 8.25
N TRP A 139 -6.04 -29.73 8.15
CA TRP A 139 -6.84 -30.17 9.30
C TRP A 139 -6.11 -31.22 10.12
N ILE A 140 -6.24 -31.15 11.45
CA ILE A 140 -5.69 -32.13 12.37
C ILE A 140 -6.67 -32.50 13.48
N MET A 141 -6.54 -33.73 13.96
CA MET A 141 -7.00 -34.13 15.29
C MET A 141 -5.75 -34.38 16.13
N GLN A 142 -5.64 -33.73 17.29
CA GLN A 142 -4.47 -33.89 18.15
C GLN A 142 -4.87 -34.26 19.58
N LEU A 143 -4.08 -35.15 20.19
CA LEU A 143 -4.18 -35.51 21.61
C LEU A 143 -2.86 -35.16 22.34
N ARG A 144 -2.92 -34.46 23.49
CA ARG A 144 -1.79 -34.13 24.36
C ARG A 144 -1.94 -34.79 25.75
N PRO A 145 -0.84 -34.99 26.52
CA PRO A 145 0.58 -34.73 26.23
C PRO A 145 1.16 -35.79 25.28
N GLY A 146 2.04 -35.36 24.37
CA GLY A 146 2.70 -36.23 23.38
C GLY A 146 2.77 -35.64 21.97
N GLY A 147 1.86 -34.73 21.62
CA GLY A 147 1.88 -33.99 20.34
C GLY A 147 1.43 -34.80 19.12
N THR A 148 1.05 -36.07 19.29
CA THR A 148 0.55 -36.93 18.21
C THR A 148 -0.70 -36.35 17.58
N HIS A 149 -0.67 -36.16 16.25
CA HIS A 149 -1.80 -35.70 15.46
C HIS A 149 -2.05 -36.64 14.27
N ALA A 150 -3.32 -36.78 13.90
CA ALA A 150 -3.76 -37.39 12.66
C ALA A 150 -4.14 -36.28 11.67
N ASP A 151 -3.72 -36.42 10.41
CA ASP A 151 -3.94 -35.42 9.35
C ASP A 151 -5.27 -35.63 8.61
N GLY A 152 -5.99 -34.53 8.39
CA GLY A 152 -7.32 -34.51 7.75
C GLY A 152 -7.30 -34.04 6.30
N GLY A 153 -6.14 -33.66 5.77
CA GLY A 153 -6.01 -33.07 4.44
C GLY A 153 -6.18 -31.55 4.43
N ASN A 154 -6.31 -30.98 3.23
CA ASN A 154 -6.26 -29.54 3.00
C ASN A 154 -7.49 -28.80 3.58
N CYS A 155 -7.24 -27.67 4.24
CA CYS A 155 -8.22 -26.71 4.70
C CYS A 155 -8.55 -25.74 3.56
N ALA A 156 -9.46 -26.16 2.68
CA ALA A 156 -9.85 -25.34 1.56
C ALA A 156 -10.92 -24.30 1.98
N LEU A 157 -10.72 -23.04 1.59
CA LEU A 157 -11.53 -21.93 2.09
C LEU A 157 -12.94 -21.88 1.47
N ASN A 158 -13.86 -21.25 2.20
CA ASN A 158 -15.21 -20.88 1.75
C ASN A 158 -16.07 -22.06 1.26
N GLN A 159 -15.87 -23.24 1.87
CA GLN A 159 -16.71 -24.40 1.65
C GLN A 159 -16.83 -25.25 2.91
N TRP A 160 -17.93 -26.01 3.02
CA TRP A 160 -18.20 -26.88 4.15
C TRP A 160 -17.34 -28.15 4.16
N HIS A 161 -16.66 -28.39 5.27
CA HIS A 161 -15.90 -29.59 5.58
C HIS A 161 -16.50 -30.28 6.81
N HIS A 162 -16.70 -31.59 6.75
CA HIS A 162 -17.07 -32.36 7.92
C HIS A 162 -15.84 -33.04 8.51
N LEU A 163 -15.56 -32.77 9.78
CA LEU A 163 -14.47 -33.40 10.50
C LEU A 163 -15.03 -34.23 11.65
N THR A 164 -14.56 -35.46 11.78
CA THR A 164 -14.84 -36.29 12.96
C THR A 164 -13.54 -36.84 13.52
N GLY A 165 -13.21 -36.40 14.74
CA GLY A 165 -12.10 -36.93 15.52
C GLY A 165 -12.57 -38.02 16.46
N VAL A 166 -11.91 -39.18 16.45
CA VAL A 166 -12.25 -40.32 17.32
C VAL A 166 -11.02 -40.75 18.09
N TYR A 167 -11.11 -40.84 19.41
CA TYR A 167 -10.13 -41.52 20.24
C TYR A 167 -10.70 -42.85 20.72
N ASN A 168 -10.02 -43.94 20.35
CA ASN A 168 -10.35 -45.28 20.82
C ASN A 168 -9.34 -45.73 21.88
N ALA A 169 -9.77 -45.73 23.15
CA ALA A 169 -8.93 -46.11 24.28
C ALA A 169 -8.54 -47.59 24.28
N GLY A 170 -9.40 -48.48 23.75
CA GLY A 170 -9.10 -49.91 23.65
C GLY A 170 -7.96 -50.22 22.67
N GLU A 171 -7.74 -49.34 21.70
CA GLU A 171 -6.68 -49.44 20.69
C GLU A 171 -5.52 -48.46 20.94
N THR A 172 -5.66 -47.55 21.89
CA THR A 172 -4.73 -46.43 22.12
C THR A 172 -4.48 -45.61 20.85
N LYS A 173 -5.54 -45.33 20.08
CA LYS A 173 -5.42 -44.75 18.74
C LYS A 173 -6.39 -43.59 18.50
N ILE A 174 -5.91 -42.54 17.82
CA ILE A 174 -6.75 -41.47 17.26
C ILE A 174 -7.02 -41.71 15.78
N TYR A 175 -8.19 -41.29 15.33
CA TYR A 175 -8.64 -41.33 13.95
C TYR A 175 -9.21 -39.96 13.58
N LEU A 176 -8.83 -39.43 12.43
CA LEU A 176 -9.48 -38.27 11.83
C LEU A 176 -10.18 -38.70 10.55
N TYR A 177 -11.48 -38.46 10.51
CA TYR A 177 -12.30 -38.60 9.32
C TYR A 177 -12.55 -37.23 8.70
N TYR A 178 -12.37 -37.13 7.38
CA TYR A 178 -12.60 -35.95 6.57
C TYR A 178 -13.71 -36.26 5.56
N ASN A 179 -14.79 -35.47 5.59
CA ASN A 179 -15.97 -35.66 4.76
C ASN A 179 -16.53 -37.10 4.81
N GLY A 180 -16.60 -37.66 6.02
CA GLY A 180 -17.14 -39.00 6.28
C GLY A 180 -16.17 -40.16 5.99
N VAL A 181 -15.00 -39.89 5.40
CA VAL A 181 -14.00 -40.90 5.03
C VAL A 181 -12.80 -40.82 5.97
N LEU A 182 -12.22 -41.96 6.35
CA LEU A 182 -11.02 -41.99 7.18
C LEU A 182 -9.85 -41.35 6.42
N ALA A 183 -9.30 -40.25 6.96
CA ALA A 183 -8.17 -39.54 6.38
C ALA A 183 -6.84 -40.08 6.93
N ASP A 184 -6.71 -40.15 8.26
CA ASP A 184 -5.51 -40.66 8.92
C ASP A 184 -5.82 -41.24 10.31
N SER A 185 -4.90 -42.05 10.83
CA SER A 185 -4.99 -42.58 12.18
C SER A 185 -3.61 -42.81 12.79
N LYS A 186 -3.43 -42.42 14.06
CA LYS A 186 -2.15 -42.52 14.76
C LYS A 186 -2.29 -43.19 16.12
N VAL A 187 -1.32 -44.05 16.44
CA VAL A 187 -1.18 -44.65 17.77
C VAL A 187 -0.67 -43.59 18.74
N VAL A 188 -1.25 -43.56 19.94
CA VAL A 188 -0.89 -42.62 21.01
C VAL A 188 -0.11 -43.36 22.09
N SER A 189 1.18 -43.03 22.21
CA SER A 189 2.04 -43.48 23.29
C SER A 189 1.91 -42.52 24.49
N ASN A 190 1.14 -42.89 25.51
CA ASN A 190 0.82 -42.14 26.74
C ASN A 190 -0.32 -41.09 26.66
N PRO A 191 -1.56 -41.50 26.34
CA PRO A 191 -2.71 -40.61 26.45
C PRO A 191 -2.94 -40.25 27.94
N SER A 192 -2.51 -39.09 28.42
CA SER A 192 -2.71 -38.69 29.83
C SER A 192 -3.44 -37.36 29.94
N THR A 193 -4.72 -37.39 30.28
CA THR A 193 -5.53 -36.19 30.45
C THR A 193 -5.54 -35.69 31.91
N SER A 194 -4.48 -35.98 32.67
CA SER A 194 -4.33 -35.57 34.08
C SER A 194 -3.89 -34.12 34.20
N GLY A 195 -4.59 -33.31 35.01
CA GLY A 195 -4.25 -31.90 35.28
C GLY A 195 -5.02 -30.85 34.46
N PHE A 196 -5.92 -31.28 33.57
CA PHE A 196 -6.72 -30.40 32.71
C PHE A 196 -8.12 -30.15 33.28
N ARG A 197 -8.80 -29.12 32.77
CA ARG A 197 -10.16 -28.71 33.14
C ARG A 197 -11.13 -29.11 32.03
N ASP A 198 -12.21 -29.78 32.40
CA ASP A 198 -13.26 -30.14 31.45
C ASP A 198 -14.03 -28.91 30.95
N ARG A 199 -13.97 -28.68 29.64
CA ARG A 199 -14.58 -27.54 28.94
C ARG A 199 -14.90 -27.90 27.49
N VAL A 200 -15.88 -27.20 26.91
CA VAL A 200 -16.15 -27.23 25.47
C VAL A 200 -15.92 -25.82 24.93
N ASN A 201 -14.94 -25.68 24.05
CA ASN A 201 -14.62 -24.45 23.32
C ASN A 201 -14.93 -24.66 21.84
N ILE A 202 -15.93 -23.95 21.32
CA ILE A 202 -16.29 -23.96 19.90
C ILE A 202 -15.83 -22.64 19.29
N GLY A 203 -15.01 -22.71 18.24
CA GLY A 203 -14.44 -21.52 17.59
C GLY A 203 -13.11 -21.04 18.19
N PHE A 204 -12.56 -21.76 19.17
CA PHE A 204 -11.27 -21.44 19.78
C PHE A 204 -10.50 -22.73 20.17
N ALA A 205 -9.28 -22.89 19.64
CA ALA A 205 -8.38 -24.02 19.96
C ALA A 205 -6.91 -23.60 20.18
N GLN A 206 -6.69 -22.28 20.27
CA GLN A 206 -5.52 -21.47 20.66
C GLN A 206 -5.58 -20.13 19.92
N GLU A 207 -6.00 -20.20 18.66
CA GLU A 207 -6.40 -19.07 17.85
C GLU A 207 -7.92 -19.08 17.65
N TYR A 208 -8.47 -17.92 17.33
CA TYR A 208 -9.89 -17.75 17.03
C TYR A 208 -10.19 -18.23 15.60
N PHE A 209 -11.28 -18.96 15.45
CA PHE A 209 -11.71 -19.47 14.15
C PHE A 209 -12.34 -18.36 13.33
N ASP A 210 -11.86 -18.18 12.10
CA ASP A 210 -12.46 -17.28 11.12
C ASP A 210 -13.31 -18.08 10.14
N GLY A 211 -14.64 -18.01 10.27
CA GLY A 211 -15.56 -18.76 9.42
C GLY A 211 -16.85 -19.19 10.11
N LEU A 212 -17.51 -20.19 9.53
CA LEU A 212 -18.77 -20.75 10.05
C LEU A 212 -18.54 -22.12 10.70
N ILE A 213 -19.18 -22.37 11.84
CA ILE A 213 -19.21 -23.68 12.50
C ILE A 213 -20.66 -24.12 12.68
N ASP A 214 -20.91 -25.40 12.39
CA ASP A 214 -22.25 -25.97 12.48
C ASP A 214 -22.25 -27.41 13.00
N GLU A 215 -23.40 -27.85 13.52
CA GLU A 215 -23.73 -29.26 13.77
C GLU A 215 -22.72 -29.98 14.69
N VAL A 216 -22.27 -29.29 15.75
CA VAL A 216 -21.21 -29.76 16.66
C VAL A 216 -21.76 -30.83 17.59
N ARG A 217 -21.13 -32.01 17.58
CA ARG A 217 -21.49 -33.18 18.39
C ARG A 217 -20.32 -33.70 19.17
N VAL A 218 -20.58 -34.13 20.40
CA VAL A 218 -19.59 -34.78 21.27
C VAL A 218 -20.17 -36.09 21.82
N TYR A 219 -19.38 -37.16 21.76
CA TYR A 219 -19.77 -38.50 22.18
C TYR A 219 -18.81 -39.05 23.25
N ASP A 220 -19.34 -39.82 24.20
CA ASP A 220 -18.57 -40.52 25.24
C ASP A 220 -18.05 -41.90 24.82
N ARG A 221 -18.09 -42.18 23.52
CA ARG A 221 -17.68 -43.44 22.90
C ARG A 221 -16.85 -43.19 21.65
N ALA A 222 -16.12 -44.22 21.24
CA ALA A 222 -15.51 -44.23 19.90
C ALA A 222 -16.62 -44.46 18.87
N LEU A 223 -16.75 -43.54 17.91
CA LEU A 223 -17.62 -43.73 16.75
C LEU A 223 -16.97 -44.70 15.77
N SER A 224 -17.79 -45.60 15.23
CA SER A 224 -17.40 -46.47 14.11
C SER A 224 -17.40 -45.69 12.80
N ALA A 225 -16.69 -46.18 11.78
CA ALA A 225 -16.72 -45.56 10.46
C ALA A 225 -18.15 -45.44 9.87
N SER A 226 -19.03 -46.39 10.20
CA SER A 226 -20.45 -46.32 9.85
C SER A 226 -21.19 -45.20 10.58
N ASP A 227 -20.94 -45.00 11.89
CA ASP A 227 -21.54 -43.88 12.63
C ASP A 227 -21.09 -42.54 12.02
N VAL A 228 -19.79 -42.42 11.72
CA VAL A 228 -19.22 -41.20 11.12
C VAL A 228 -19.85 -40.90 9.76
N MET A 229 -20.02 -41.93 8.93
CA MET A 229 -20.67 -41.80 7.63
C MET A 229 -22.16 -41.45 7.79
N GLU A 230 -22.85 -41.94 8.82
CA GLU A 230 -24.24 -41.59 9.10
C GLU A 230 -24.38 -40.12 9.56
N ILE A 231 -23.48 -39.62 10.42
CA ILE A 231 -23.39 -38.19 10.79
C ILE A 231 -23.10 -37.31 9.57
N TYR A 232 -22.17 -37.73 8.72
CA TYR A 232 -21.88 -36.99 7.49
C TYR A 232 -23.11 -36.89 6.57
N ASN A 233 -23.84 -38.00 6.41
CA ASN A 233 -25.03 -38.05 5.56
C ASN A 233 -26.27 -37.43 6.19
N SER A 234 -26.34 -37.29 7.53
CA SER A 234 -27.51 -36.71 8.22
C SER A 234 -27.68 -35.22 7.94
N ALA A 235 -26.63 -34.54 7.49
CA ALA A 235 -26.70 -33.14 7.05
C ALA A 235 -27.43 -32.95 5.69
N GLY A 236 -27.77 -34.04 4.99
CA GLY A 236 -28.43 -33.96 3.68
C GLY A 236 -27.57 -33.30 2.59
N ALA A 237 -28.20 -32.99 1.45
CA ALA A 237 -27.59 -32.06 0.50
C ALA A 237 -27.49 -30.69 1.19
N PRO A 238 -26.41 -29.90 0.96
CA PRO A 238 -26.34 -28.55 1.51
C PRO A 238 -27.65 -27.80 1.22
N PRO A 239 -28.15 -26.98 2.16
CA PRO A 239 -29.21 -26.05 1.81
C PRO A 239 -28.76 -25.33 0.53
N PRO A 240 -29.66 -25.16 -0.44
CA PRO A 240 -29.32 -24.40 -1.62
C PRO A 240 -28.73 -23.08 -1.15
N PRO A 241 -27.62 -22.61 -1.76
CA PRO A 241 -27.07 -21.30 -1.42
C PRO A 241 -28.22 -20.30 -1.38
N ASP A 242 -28.24 -19.48 -0.33
CA ASP A 242 -29.14 -18.35 -0.35
C ASP A 242 -28.78 -17.51 -1.58
N THR A 243 -29.79 -17.36 -2.43
CA THR A 243 -29.70 -16.68 -3.72
C THR A 243 -30.73 -15.56 -3.79
N GLU A 244 -31.53 -15.36 -2.73
CA GLU A 244 -32.53 -14.30 -2.68
C GLU A 244 -31.86 -13.04 -2.14
N PRO A 245 -31.76 -11.97 -2.95
CA PRO A 245 -31.18 -10.74 -2.45
C PRO A 245 -32.16 -10.00 -1.53
N PRO A 246 -31.66 -9.24 -0.54
CA PRO A 246 -32.50 -8.42 0.32
C PRO A 246 -33.44 -7.48 -0.43
N SER A 247 -34.60 -7.21 0.18
CA SER A 247 -35.54 -6.24 -0.35
C SER A 247 -34.93 -4.84 -0.45
N THR A 248 -35.41 -4.04 -1.40
CA THR A 248 -34.90 -2.69 -1.62
C THR A 248 -35.17 -1.78 -0.41
N PRO A 249 -34.15 -1.10 0.16
CA PRO A 249 -34.37 -0.10 1.19
C PRO A 249 -35.35 1.00 0.73
N THR A 250 -36.25 1.43 1.61
CA THR A 250 -37.29 2.42 1.30
C THR A 250 -37.14 3.70 2.13
N ASN A 251 -37.86 4.76 1.76
CA ASN A 251 -37.85 6.06 2.46
C ASN A 251 -36.45 6.66 2.66
N LEU A 252 -35.57 6.54 1.66
CA LEU A 252 -34.27 7.20 1.71
C LEU A 252 -34.47 8.73 1.72
N ILE A 253 -33.90 9.38 2.72
CA ILE A 253 -33.87 10.82 2.88
C ILE A 253 -32.41 11.25 2.85
N ALA A 254 -32.11 12.29 2.07
CA ALA A 254 -30.81 12.95 2.04
C ALA A 254 -30.97 14.41 2.45
N THR A 255 -30.33 14.82 3.53
CA THR A 255 -30.41 16.18 4.08
C THR A 255 -29.03 16.81 4.10
N ALA A 256 -28.81 17.84 3.29
CA ALA A 256 -27.62 18.67 3.40
C ALA A 256 -27.64 19.43 4.73
N ILE A 257 -26.68 19.16 5.61
CA ILE A 257 -26.55 19.80 6.93
C ILE A 257 -25.46 20.88 6.93
N SER A 258 -24.57 20.86 5.94
CA SER A 258 -23.59 21.93 5.68
C SER A 258 -23.21 21.94 4.19
N TYR A 259 -22.26 22.82 3.83
CA TYR A 259 -21.66 22.87 2.49
C TYR A 259 -20.93 21.58 2.10
N TYR A 260 -20.49 20.78 3.09
CA TYR A 260 -19.65 19.60 2.90
C TYR A 260 -20.25 18.30 3.48
N GLN A 261 -21.46 18.38 4.03
CA GLN A 261 -22.04 17.26 4.76
C GLN A 261 -23.50 17.01 4.38
N VAL A 262 -23.81 15.74 4.10
CA VAL A 262 -25.17 15.24 3.87
C VAL A 262 -25.45 14.08 4.81
N ASN A 263 -26.52 14.19 5.60
CA ASN A 263 -27.03 13.08 6.39
C ASN A 263 -28.02 12.26 5.59
N LEU A 264 -27.87 10.94 5.64
CA LEU A 264 -28.74 9.95 5.03
C LEU A 264 -29.45 9.14 6.11
N SER A 265 -30.72 8.83 5.87
CA SER A 265 -31.50 7.88 6.67
C SER A 265 -32.50 7.14 5.79
N TRP A 266 -32.77 5.87 6.10
CA TRP A 266 -33.73 5.05 5.36
C TRP A 266 -34.49 4.09 6.29
N SER A 267 -35.50 3.41 5.75
CA SER A 267 -36.20 2.31 6.41
C SER A 267 -35.47 0.99 6.12
N ALA A 268 -35.38 0.12 7.14
CA ALA A 268 -34.68 -1.14 7.04
C ALA A 268 -35.24 -2.04 5.92
N ALA A 269 -34.34 -2.73 5.23
CA ALA A 269 -34.69 -3.81 4.31
C ALA A 269 -35.05 -5.08 5.09
N THR A 270 -35.68 -6.02 4.39
CA THR A 270 -36.00 -7.36 4.88
C THR A 270 -35.43 -8.38 3.92
N ASP A 271 -35.17 -9.57 4.43
CA ASP A 271 -34.60 -10.68 3.70
C ASP A 271 -35.20 -11.97 4.27
N ASP A 272 -35.20 -13.07 3.53
CA ASP A 272 -35.72 -14.35 4.02
C ASP A 272 -34.81 -14.96 5.10
N VAL A 273 -33.53 -14.58 5.12
CA VAL A 273 -32.54 -15.00 6.11
C VAL A 273 -32.14 -13.85 7.02
N GLY A 274 -31.68 -12.74 6.44
CA GLY A 274 -31.28 -11.57 7.22
C GLY A 274 -30.39 -10.59 6.47
N VAL A 275 -30.60 -9.30 6.75
CA VAL A 275 -29.78 -8.22 6.21
C VAL A 275 -28.53 -8.02 7.06
N THR A 276 -27.35 -8.13 6.46
CA THR A 276 -26.05 -7.90 7.12
C THR A 276 -25.66 -6.43 7.13
N GLY A 277 -25.99 -5.67 6.08
CA GLY A 277 -25.67 -4.25 6.03
C GLY A 277 -26.17 -3.55 4.79
N TYR A 278 -25.74 -2.30 4.64
CA TYR A 278 -26.15 -1.39 3.57
C TYR A 278 -24.93 -0.82 2.87
N ARG A 279 -25.00 -0.74 1.54
CA ARG A 279 -24.04 -0.05 0.66
C ARG A 279 -24.63 1.30 0.25
N ILE A 280 -23.89 2.39 0.47
CA ILE A 280 -24.33 3.76 0.22
C ILE A 280 -23.65 4.27 -1.04
N TYR A 281 -24.44 4.73 -2.01
CA TYR A 281 -23.95 5.25 -3.28
C TYR A 281 -24.26 6.73 -3.40
N ARG A 282 -23.30 7.47 -3.98
CA ARG A 282 -23.42 8.88 -4.36
C ARG A 282 -23.08 9.00 -5.83
N ASP A 283 -24.02 9.52 -6.61
CA ASP A 283 -23.93 9.66 -8.07
C ASP A 283 -23.54 8.35 -8.77
N GLY A 284 -24.06 7.22 -8.24
CA GLY A 284 -23.79 5.87 -8.74
C GLY A 284 -22.49 5.23 -8.22
N THR A 285 -21.66 5.95 -7.47
CA THR A 285 -20.40 5.42 -6.89
C THR A 285 -20.59 5.03 -5.44
N LEU A 286 -20.09 3.86 -5.03
CA LEU A 286 -20.10 3.42 -3.63
C LEU A 286 -19.19 4.33 -2.79
N ILE A 287 -19.74 4.97 -1.75
CA ILE A 287 -19.00 5.87 -0.86
C ILE A 287 -18.79 5.31 0.55
N GLY A 288 -19.47 4.22 0.91
CA GLY A 288 -19.31 3.58 2.20
C GLY A 288 -20.36 2.52 2.50
N ASN A 289 -20.20 1.86 3.65
CA ASN A 289 -21.14 0.88 4.19
C ASN A 289 -21.72 1.36 5.52
N SER A 290 -22.91 0.89 5.88
CA SER A 290 -23.48 1.08 7.21
C SER A 290 -24.14 -0.22 7.68
N VAL A 291 -23.94 -0.57 8.94
CA VAL A 291 -24.66 -1.67 9.63
C VAL A 291 -25.95 -1.20 10.29
N THR A 292 -26.24 0.11 10.19
CA THR A 292 -27.48 0.74 10.68
C THR A 292 -28.19 1.45 9.54
N THR A 293 -29.36 2.02 9.79
CA THR A 293 -30.16 2.72 8.76
C THR A 293 -29.87 4.21 8.64
N ILE A 294 -28.68 4.63 9.04
CA ILE A 294 -28.18 6.01 8.93
C ILE A 294 -26.75 6.04 8.38
N TYR A 295 -26.40 7.14 7.73
CA TYR A 295 -25.04 7.40 7.22
C TYR A 295 -24.77 8.90 7.12
N LEU A 296 -23.56 9.35 7.48
CA LEU A 296 -23.09 10.73 7.27
C LEU A 296 -22.09 10.73 6.11
N ASP A 297 -22.46 11.36 4.99
CA ASP A 297 -21.49 11.73 3.97
C ASP A 297 -20.79 13.02 4.39
N ALA A 298 -19.54 12.90 4.84
CA ALA A 298 -18.71 14.02 5.27
C ALA A 298 -17.82 14.64 4.17
N ASN A 299 -17.95 14.15 2.93
CA ASN A 299 -17.09 14.51 1.80
C ASN A 299 -17.91 15.09 0.62
N ALA A 300 -19.05 15.73 0.91
CA ALA A 300 -19.83 16.41 -0.12
C ALA A 300 -19.10 17.70 -0.55
N TYR A 301 -19.37 18.23 -1.73
CA TYR A 301 -18.88 19.52 -2.21
C TYR A 301 -20.01 20.56 -2.16
N PRO A 302 -19.72 21.86 -2.06
CA PRO A 302 -20.71 22.92 -2.01
C PRO A 302 -21.36 23.13 -3.38
N SER A 303 -22.55 23.76 -3.40
CA SER A 303 -23.29 24.03 -4.63
C SER A 303 -23.46 22.81 -5.53
N THR A 304 -23.43 21.60 -4.95
CA THR A 304 -23.43 20.35 -5.70
C THR A 304 -24.73 19.62 -5.41
N THR A 305 -25.40 19.21 -6.48
CA THR A 305 -26.55 18.31 -6.40
C THR A 305 -26.02 16.89 -6.40
N TYR A 306 -26.26 16.18 -5.31
CA TYR A 306 -25.95 14.77 -5.16
C TYR A 306 -27.20 13.92 -5.31
N SER A 307 -27.05 12.77 -5.95
CA SER A 307 -28.05 11.70 -5.98
C SER A 307 -27.57 10.53 -5.15
N TYR A 308 -28.26 10.23 -4.05
CA TYR A 308 -27.94 9.10 -3.20
C TYR A 308 -28.88 7.93 -3.43
N THR A 309 -28.33 6.72 -3.45
CA THR A 309 -29.08 5.47 -3.41
C THR A 309 -28.47 4.54 -2.37
N VAL A 310 -29.27 3.62 -1.84
CA VAL A 310 -28.80 2.62 -0.87
C VAL A 310 -29.28 1.24 -1.29
N SER A 311 -28.43 0.23 -1.19
CA SER A 311 -28.81 -1.19 -1.34
C SER A 311 -28.48 -1.97 -0.07
N ALA A 312 -29.30 -2.94 0.27
CA ALA A 312 -29.00 -3.91 1.33
C ALA A 312 -28.20 -5.09 0.78
N TYR A 313 -27.43 -5.75 1.64
CA TYR A 313 -26.76 -7.02 1.35
C TYR A 313 -26.89 -7.97 2.55
N ASP A 314 -26.89 -9.27 2.27
CA ASP A 314 -26.98 -10.35 3.26
C ASP A 314 -25.62 -11.00 3.55
N GLY A 315 -25.64 -12.05 4.36
CA GLY A 315 -24.45 -12.81 4.75
C GLY A 315 -23.96 -13.79 3.68
N ALA A 316 -24.79 -14.12 2.70
CA ALA A 316 -24.44 -14.94 1.54
C ALA A 316 -23.78 -14.12 0.42
N GLY A 317 -23.79 -12.80 0.54
CA GLY A 317 -23.23 -11.85 -0.41
C GLY A 317 -24.21 -11.43 -1.50
N ASN A 318 -25.49 -11.84 -1.43
CA ASN A 318 -26.48 -11.32 -2.37
C ASN A 318 -26.75 -9.85 -2.06
N GLN A 319 -26.99 -9.09 -3.12
CA GLN A 319 -27.19 -7.66 -3.04
C GLN A 319 -28.54 -7.29 -3.62
N GLY A 320 -29.34 -6.62 -2.79
CA GLY A 320 -30.64 -6.05 -3.18
C GLY A 320 -30.52 -4.96 -4.22
N SER A 321 -31.63 -4.69 -4.90
CA SER A 321 -31.72 -3.52 -5.78
C SER A 321 -31.54 -2.22 -4.98
N GLN A 322 -30.96 -1.20 -5.62
CA GLN A 322 -30.81 0.13 -5.03
C GLN A 322 -32.18 0.81 -4.83
N SER A 323 -32.30 1.60 -3.76
CA SER A 323 -33.47 2.44 -3.50
C SER A 323 -33.72 3.44 -4.62
N SER A 324 -34.93 4.00 -4.66
CA SER A 324 -35.17 5.26 -5.39
C SER A 324 -34.17 6.33 -4.93
N PRO A 325 -33.64 7.17 -5.83
CA PRO A 325 -32.65 8.16 -5.48
C PRO A 325 -33.24 9.26 -4.59
N ALA A 326 -32.50 9.66 -3.57
CA ALA A 326 -32.75 10.85 -2.78
C ALA A 326 -31.76 11.94 -3.18
N LEU A 327 -32.28 13.13 -3.51
CA LEU A 327 -31.45 14.26 -3.90
C LEU A 327 -31.14 15.14 -2.70
N ALA A 328 -29.89 15.58 -2.59
CA ALA A 328 -29.49 16.66 -1.69
C ALA A 328 -28.74 17.72 -2.49
N ILE A 329 -29.04 18.99 -2.24
CA ILE A 329 -28.29 20.12 -2.78
C ILE A 329 -27.56 20.75 -1.62
N THR A 330 -26.23 20.67 -1.63
CA THR A 330 -25.42 21.38 -0.64
C THR A 330 -25.50 22.89 -0.90
N PRO A 331 -25.57 23.72 0.15
CA PRO A 331 -25.51 25.17 -0.04
C PRO A 331 -24.18 25.58 -0.70
N ALA A 332 -24.14 26.78 -1.28
CA ALA A 332 -22.89 27.35 -1.78
C ALA A 332 -21.95 27.65 -0.61
N ALA A 333 -20.70 27.20 -0.68
CA ALA A 333 -19.70 27.61 0.29
C ALA A 333 -19.50 29.14 0.20
N PRO A 334 -19.19 29.81 1.32
CA PRO A 334 -18.71 31.17 1.27
C PRO A 334 -17.54 31.26 0.29
N ARG A 335 -17.58 32.19 -0.67
CA ARG A 335 -16.39 32.46 -1.49
C ARG A 335 -15.33 33.06 -0.57
N GLY A 336 -14.19 32.38 -0.48
CA GLY A 336 -13.04 32.92 0.21
C GLY A 336 -12.59 34.24 -0.41
N GLN A 337 -12.13 35.15 0.45
CA GLN A 337 -11.62 36.44 0.09
C GLN A 337 -10.15 36.35 -0.31
N THR A 338 -9.69 37.35 -1.07
CA THR A 338 -8.28 37.47 -1.44
C THR A 338 -7.62 38.60 -0.64
N TYR A 339 -6.52 38.27 0.02
CA TYR A 339 -5.71 39.20 0.81
C TYR A 339 -4.28 39.30 0.29
N TYR A 340 -3.58 40.36 0.69
CA TYR A 340 -2.23 40.65 0.27
C TYR A 340 -1.33 40.99 1.45
N VAL A 341 -0.11 40.46 1.43
CA VAL A 341 0.97 40.79 2.35
C VAL A 341 2.12 41.41 1.56
N SER A 342 2.71 42.48 2.08
CA SER A 342 3.87 43.17 1.49
C SER A 342 4.77 43.74 2.58
N LYS A 343 6.10 43.73 2.39
CA LYS A 343 7.05 44.38 3.31
C LYS A 343 6.81 45.88 3.51
N THR A 344 6.17 46.54 2.55
CA THR A 344 5.78 47.96 2.62
C THR A 344 4.38 48.18 3.21
N GLY A 345 3.68 47.11 3.60
CA GLY A 345 2.35 47.16 4.20
C GLY A 345 2.35 47.58 5.67
N ASP A 346 1.16 47.53 6.28
CA ASP A 346 0.91 47.78 7.70
C ASP A 346 -0.10 46.75 8.21
N ASP A 347 0.14 46.13 9.36
CA ASP A 347 -0.76 45.12 9.94
C ASP A 347 -2.07 45.72 10.46
N ALA A 348 -2.16 47.05 10.56
CA ALA A 348 -3.41 47.78 10.78
C ALA A 348 -4.29 47.91 9.53
N ASN A 349 -3.75 47.60 8.33
CA ASN A 349 -4.49 47.67 7.08
C ASN A 349 -5.57 46.57 6.98
N PRO A 350 -6.54 46.71 6.06
CA PRO A 350 -7.53 45.67 5.80
C PRO A 350 -7.00 44.43 5.03
N GLY A 351 -5.73 44.42 4.59
CA GLY A 351 -5.15 43.30 3.84
C GLY A 351 -5.55 43.29 2.36
N THR A 352 -6.06 44.40 1.82
CA THR A 352 -6.39 44.53 0.39
C THR A 352 -5.14 44.75 -0.45
N GLN A 353 -5.22 44.63 -1.78
CA GLN A 353 -4.05 44.86 -2.65
C GLN A 353 -3.47 46.28 -2.51
N ALA A 354 -4.32 47.28 -2.35
CA ALA A 354 -3.91 48.69 -2.19
C ALA A 354 -3.40 49.00 -0.77
N GLN A 355 -3.86 48.25 0.22
CA GLN A 355 -3.47 48.38 1.61
C GLN A 355 -3.17 46.99 2.18
N PRO A 356 -2.01 46.41 1.83
CA PRO A 356 -1.64 45.06 2.24
C PRO A 356 -1.24 45.03 3.71
N TRP A 357 -1.36 43.86 4.34
CA TRP A 357 -0.72 43.60 5.63
C TRP A 357 0.80 43.59 5.50
N ARG A 358 1.51 43.81 6.61
CA ARG A 358 2.98 43.83 6.60
C ARG A 358 3.58 42.45 6.81
N THR A 359 2.93 41.63 7.64
CA THR A 359 3.44 40.34 8.11
C THR A 359 2.58 39.18 7.62
N ILE A 360 3.21 38.03 7.42
CA ILE A 360 2.50 36.80 7.04
C ILE A 360 1.71 36.27 8.25
N GLN A 361 2.25 36.41 9.47
CA GLN A 361 1.54 35.99 10.68
C GLN A 361 0.23 36.77 10.87
N LYS A 362 0.19 38.08 10.58
CA LYS A 362 -1.06 38.85 10.62
C LYS A 362 -2.11 38.25 9.70
N ALA A 363 -1.71 37.81 8.50
CA ALA A 363 -2.61 37.13 7.59
C ALA A 363 -3.10 35.80 8.19
N ALA A 364 -2.19 34.96 8.70
CA ALA A 364 -2.51 33.68 9.30
C ALA A 364 -3.46 33.76 10.50
N ASP A 365 -3.39 34.83 11.28
CA ASP A 365 -4.28 35.08 12.41
C ASP A 365 -5.66 35.61 12.00
N THR A 366 -5.82 36.06 10.75
CA THR A 366 -7.03 36.77 10.28
C THR A 366 -7.87 35.96 9.30
N VAL A 367 -7.23 35.16 8.44
CA VAL A 367 -7.93 34.42 7.38
C VAL A 367 -8.81 33.30 7.90
N THR A 368 -9.83 32.99 7.13
CA THR A 368 -10.83 31.95 7.40
C THR A 368 -10.99 31.02 6.21
N THR A 369 -11.81 29.97 6.35
CA THR A 369 -12.02 28.93 5.33
C THR A 369 -12.20 29.49 3.92
N GLY A 370 -11.40 28.98 2.98
CA GLY A 370 -11.44 29.33 1.56
C GLY A 370 -10.63 30.57 1.17
N ASP A 371 -10.18 31.38 2.14
CA ASP A 371 -9.43 32.61 1.85
C ASP A 371 -8.07 32.31 1.19
N THR A 372 -7.61 33.22 0.34
CA THR A 372 -6.30 33.17 -0.31
C THR A 372 -5.48 34.40 0.04
N VAL A 373 -4.23 34.20 0.46
CA VAL A 373 -3.24 35.24 0.77
C VAL A 373 -2.15 35.21 -0.29
N TYR A 374 -2.00 36.29 -1.04
CA TYR A 374 -0.83 36.53 -1.88
C TYR A 374 0.24 37.27 -1.08
N VAL A 375 1.41 36.68 -0.93
CA VAL A 375 2.55 37.29 -0.26
C VAL A 375 3.48 37.85 -1.33
N ASN A 376 3.61 39.17 -1.40
CA ASN A 376 4.48 39.81 -2.39
C ASN A 376 5.96 39.61 -2.04
N ALA A 377 6.80 39.60 -3.08
CA ALA A 377 8.25 39.44 -2.99
C ALA A 377 8.88 40.26 -1.84
N GLY A 378 9.80 39.62 -1.11
CA GLY A 378 10.45 40.20 0.05
C GLY A 378 11.01 39.16 1.01
N ILE A 379 11.75 39.62 2.01
CA ILE A 379 12.30 38.80 3.08
C ILE A 379 11.44 39.00 4.33
N TYR A 380 10.76 37.93 4.75
CA TYR A 380 9.89 37.89 5.91
C TYR A 380 10.54 37.02 6.98
N ASP A 381 11.18 37.64 7.96
CA ASP A 381 11.87 36.95 9.06
C ASP A 381 10.88 36.36 10.08
N GLU A 382 9.95 35.54 9.60
CA GLU A 382 8.80 35.03 10.32
C GLU A 382 8.75 33.50 10.23
N LYS A 383 8.61 32.85 11.39
CA LYS A 383 8.09 31.49 11.49
C LYS A 383 6.57 31.59 11.64
N VAL A 384 5.82 31.19 10.62
CA VAL A 384 4.38 31.44 10.54
C VAL A 384 3.60 30.28 11.14
N PHE A 385 2.76 30.54 12.14
CA PHE A 385 1.87 29.57 12.76
C PHE A 385 0.47 29.68 12.16
N ILE A 386 -0.01 28.62 11.52
CA ILE A 386 -1.34 28.56 10.92
C ILE A 386 -2.24 27.68 11.79
N ARG A 387 -3.26 28.31 12.36
CA ARG A 387 -4.18 27.67 13.34
C ARG A 387 -5.63 27.58 12.85
N ALA A 388 -5.99 28.33 11.82
CA ALA A 388 -7.32 28.28 11.21
C ALA A 388 -7.35 27.19 10.13
N SER A 389 -8.37 26.33 10.17
CA SER A 389 -8.57 25.27 9.17
C SER A 389 -9.41 25.76 8.00
N GLY A 390 -9.04 25.31 6.80
CA GLY A 390 -9.95 25.26 5.66
C GLY A 390 -10.95 24.11 5.80
N ASN A 391 -11.60 23.77 4.69
CA ASN A 391 -12.48 22.61 4.56
C ASN A 391 -12.24 21.97 3.17
N PRO A 392 -12.74 20.75 2.90
CA PRO A 392 -12.70 20.16 1.56
C PRO A 392 -13.13 21.19 0.50
N GLY A 393 -12.47 21.34 -0.64
CA GLY A 393 -12.89 22.30 -1.67
C GLY A 393 -12.79 23.81 -1.33
N ALA A 394 -12.47 24.21 -0.10
CA ALA A 394 -12.24 25.59 0.31
C ALA A 394 -11.06 25.67 1.29
N MET A 395 -9.87 25.41 0.74
CA MET A 395 -8.61 25.48 1.49
C MET A 395 -8.22 26.92 1.79
N ILE A 396 -7.58 27.14 2.94
CA ILE A 396 -6.87 28.40 3.20
C ILE A 396 -5.54 28.34 2.46
N SER A 397 -5.29 29.29 1.57
CA SER A 397 -4.11 29.26 0.70
C SER A 397 -3.16 30.42 0.98
N PHE A 398 -1.88 30.14 1.16
CA PHE A 398 -0.79 31.11 1.16
C PHE A 398 0.05 30.88 -0.09
N ILE A 399 0.17 31.90 -0.93
CA ILE A 399 0.82 31.82 -2.24
C ILE A 399 1.85 32.94 -2.35
N ALA A 400 3.11 32.57 -2.59
CA ALA A 400 4.15 33.53 -2.92
C ALA A 400 3.89 34.18 -4.29
N ASN A 401 4.00 35.49 -4.33
CA ASN A 401 3.92 36.31 -5.53
C ASN A 401 5.28 36.95 -5.79
N GLY A 402 6.12 36.22 -6.52
CA GLY A 402 7.53 36.53 -6.73
C GLY A 402 8.44 35.86 -5.69
N ASN A 403 9.67 36.37 -5.54
CA ASN A 403 10.65 35.79 -4.62
C ASN A 403 10.32 36.17 -3.15
N VAL A 404 9.68 35.25 -2.43
CA VAL A 404 9.31 35.42 -1.02
C VAL A 404 10.16 34.49 -0.17
N LYS A 405 11.00 35.07 0.70
CA LYS A 405 11.77 34.32 1.68
C LYS A 405 11.08 34.33 3.05
N SER A 406 10.97 33.18 3.72
CA SER A 406 10.51 33.09 5.11
C SER A 406 11.30 32.11 5.98
N TYR A 407 11.06 32.13 7.30
CA TYR A 407 11.55 31.09 8.23
C TYR A 407 10.63 29.86 8.28
N GLY A 408 9.70 29.76 7.33
CA GLY A 408 8.85 28.60 7.14
C GLY A 408 7.54 28.61 7.94
N PHE A 409 6.89 27.46 8.00
CA PHE A 409 5.50 27.33 8.43
C PHE A 409 5.32 26.22 9.46
N HIS A 410 4.48 26.48 10.46
CA HIS A 410 4.00 25.50 11.43
C HIS A 410 2.47 25.42 11.31
N ILE A 411 2.01 24.34 10.68
CA ILE A 411 0.61 24.14 10.29
C ILE A 411 -0.03 23.15 11.25
N VAL A 412 -0.84 23.66 12.18
CA VAL A 412 -1.64 22.79 13.07
C VAL A 412 -3.07 22.59 12.57
N ALA A 413 -3.42 23.26 11.48
CA ALA A 413 -4.76 23.33 10.93
C ALA A 413 -4.93 22.49 9.66
N ASP A 414 -6.16 22.06 9.40
CA ASP A 414 -6.51 21.21 8.26
C ASP A 414 -6.76 22.05 6.99
N TYR A 415 -6.63 21.43 5.82
CA TYR A 415 -6.95 22.02 4.52
C TYR A 415 -6.22 23.36 4.28
N VAL A 416 -4.92 23.40 4.54
CA VAL A 416 -4.05 24.56 4.29
C VAL A 416 -3.16 24.29 3.08
N ARG A 417 -2.98 25.28 2.22
CA ARG A 417 -2.08 25.23 1.05
C ARG A 417 -0.94 26.23 1.21
N ILE A 418 0.31 25.77 1.06
CA ILE A 418 1.52 26.60 1.02
C ILE A 418 2.19 26.43 -0.34
N LYS A 419 2.33 27.52 -1.09
CA LYS A 419 2.85 27.49 -2.47
C LYS A 419 3.90 28.55 -2.77
N GLY A 420 5.01 28.15 -3.38
CA GLY A 420 5.95 29.06 -4.07
C GLY A 420 6.99 29.74 -3.19
N PHE A 421 7.13 29.38 -1.91
CA PHE A 421 8.01 30.09 -0.98
C PHE A 421 9.45 29.59 -1.06
N ASN A 422 10.39 30.51 -0.82
CA ASN A 422 11.77 30.20 -0.47
C ASN A 422 11.88 30.13 1.06
N ILE A 423 12.18 28.97 1.60
CA ILE A 423 12.08 28.70 3.04
C ILE A 423 13.44 28.28 3.56
N THR A 424 13.82 28.89 4.67
CA THR A 424 14.91 28.40 5.53
C THR A 424 14.39 28.33 6.96
N SER A 425 15.18 27.85 7.90
CA SER A 425 14.83 27.89 9.33
C SER A 425 16.03 28.35 10.13
N VAL A 426 15.78 29.08 11.22
CA VAL A 426 16.83 29.60 12.11
C VAL A 426 16.74 29.00 13.51
N ASP A 427 15.68 28.25 13.79
CA ASP A 427 15.48 27.61 15.08
C ASP A 427 16.34 26.36 15.20
N SER A 428 17.07 26.25 16.30
CA SER A 428 17.96 25.12 16.57
C SER A 428 17.33 24.08 17.49
N GLY A 429 17.67 22.80 17.28
CA GLY A 429 17.29 21.68 18.15
C GLY A 429 16.06 20.91 17.68
N TRP A 430 15.64 19.91 18.48
CA TRP A 430 14.53 19.00 18.17
C TRP A 430 13.15 19.61 18.44
N THR A 431 12.91 20.82 17.96
CA THR A 431 11.59 21.47 18.06
C THR A 431 10.87 21.36 16.74
N THR A 432 9.53 21.37 16.80
CA THR A 432 8.70 21.43 15.59
C THR A 432 8.88 22.72 14.79
N THR A 433 9.54 23.73 15.35
CA THR A 433 9.82 24.99 14.67
C THR A 433 11.13 24.97 13.89
N ALA A 434 12.03 24.02 14.17
CA ALA A 434 13.30 23.87 13.47
C ALA A 434 13.15 23.34 12.03
N TYR A 435 12.10 22.58 11.73
CA TYR A 435 11.74 22.15 10.36
C TYR A 435 11.49 23.34 9.45
N GLY A 436 11.71 23.24 8.14
CA GLY A 436 11.25 24.27 7.19
C GLY A 436 9.73 24.41 7.24
N ILE A 437 9.01 23.33 7.00
CA ILE A 437 7.55 23.23 7.15
C ILE A 437 7.21 22.05 8.06
N PHE A 438 6.47 22.31 9.13
CA PHE A 438 5.88 21.26 9.98
C PHE A 438 4.37 21.21 9.80
N VAL A 439 3.82 20.02 9.53
CA VAL A 439 2.41 19.79 9.22
C VAL A 439 1.80 18.79 10.19
N ARG A 440 0.99 19.27 11.12
CA ARG A 440 0.15 18.44 11.98
C ARG A 440 -1.29 18.29 11.47
N GLY A 441 -1.78 19.28 10.72
CA GLY A 441 -3.11 19.24 10.12
C GLY A 441 -3.26 18.20 9.02
N ASN A 442 -4.50 17.95 8.63
CA ASN A 442 -4.89 16.96 7.63
C ASN A 442 -5.19 17.63 6.28
N TYR A 443 -5.08 16.87 5.19
CA TYR A 443 -5.45 17.27 3.84
C TYR A 443 -4.81 18.61 3.40
N CYS A 444 -3.61 18.89 3.89
CA CYS A 444 -2.84 20.07 3.51
C CYS A 444 -2.11 19.84 2.19
N ILE A 445 -1.82 20.92 1.45
CA ILE A 445 -1.05 20.88 0.20
C ILE A 445 0.20 21.73 0.36
N ILE A 446 1.37 21.11 0.23
CA ILE A 446 2.67 21.79 0.25
C ILE A 446 3.28 21.64 -1.13
N GLU A 447 3.40 22.73 -1.89
CA GLU A 447 3.84 22.61 -3.28
C GLU A 447 4.69 23.76 -3.83
N ASP A 448 5.52 23.44 -4.82
CA ASP A 448 6.34 24.41 -5.56
C ASP A 448 7.22 25.29 -4.64
N ASN A 449 7.59 24.82 -3.44
CA ASN A 449 8.46 25.55 -2.52
C ASN A 449 9.92 25.14 -2.70
N TYR A 450 10.85 26.05 -2.40
CA TYR A 450 12.27 25.74 -2.28
C TYR A 450 12.69 25.88 -0.82
N ILE A 451 13.03 24.77 -0.19
CA ILE A 451 13.25 24.63 1.25
C ILE A 451 14.69 24.22 1.49
N TYR A 452 15.45 25.07 2.18
CA TYR A 452 16.89 24.93 2.20
C TYR A 452 17.52 25.37 3.52
N TYR A 453 18.63 24.71 3.87
CA TYR A 453 19.42 25.02 5.06
C TYR A 453 18.59 25.05 6.34
N CYS A 454 17.63 24.12 6.49
CA CYS A 454 16.89 23.98 7.73
C CYS A 454 17.74 23.20 8.77
N PRO A 455 17.82 23.67 10.04
CA PRO A 455 18.50 22.96 11.13
C PRO A 455 17.82 21.66 11.60
N ASN A 456 16.71 21.31 10.96
CA ASN A 456 16.08 20.00 11.01
C ASN A 456 15.60 19.66 9.58
N SER A 457 14.86 18.57 9.37
CA SER A 457 14.38 18.20 8.04
C SER A 457 13.60 19.33 7.35
N GLY A 458 13.61 19.35 6.01
CA GLY A 458 12.95 20.40 5.24
C GLY A 458 11.44 20.42 5.45
N ILE A 459 10.78 19.27 5.29
CA ILE A 459 9.34 19.09 5.57
C ILE A 459 9.15 17.97 6.59
N CYS A 460 8.28 18.16 7.56
CA CYS A 460 7.85 17.12 8.50
C CYS A 460 6.31 17.05 8.57
N THR A 461 5.72 15.87 8.35
CA THR A 461 4.33 15.59 8.72
C THR A 461 4.30 14.88 10.07
N ALA A 462 3.36 15.26 10.93
CA ALA A 462 3.21 14.65 12.26
C ALA A 462 2.44 13.33 12.18
N THR A 463 2.61 12.47 13.19
CA THR A 463 1.88 11.20 13.33
C THR A 463 0.36 11.30 13.32
N ALA A 464 -0.20 12.47 13.66
CA ALA A 464 -1.63 12.74 13.64
C ALA A 464 -2.14 13.25 12.27
N SER A 465 -1.23 13.51 11.31
CA SER A 465 -1.57 14.03 9.99
C SER A 465 -2.11 12.92 9.09
N HIS A 466 -3.04 13.28 8.21
CA HIS A 466 -3.67 12.39 7.26
C HIS A 466 -3.90 13.08 5.91
N GLY A 467 -3.71 12.37 4.80
CA GLY A 467 -4.25 12.80 3.49
C GLY A 467 -3.59 14.03 2.86
N CYS A 468 -2.49 14.54 3.41
CA CYS A 468 -1.73 15.65 2.83
C CYS A 468 -1.05 15.30 1.49
N ILE A 469 -0.87 16.32 0.64
CA ILE A 469 -0.15 16.25 -0.63
C ILE A 469 1.10 17.11 -0.53
N ILE A 470 2.27 16.55 -0.79
CA ILE A 470 3.56 17.23 -0.80
C ILE A 470 4.15 17.04 -2.19
N ARG A 471 4.22 18.11 -3.00
CA ARG A 471 4.61 17.96 -4.40
C ARG A 471 5.43 19.07 -5.01
N ASN A 472 6.27 18.74 -6.00
CA ASN A 472 7.07 19.71 -6.76
C ASN A 472 7.94 20.61 -5.88
N ASN A 473 8.25 20.20 -4.64
CA ASN A 473 9.12 20.98 -3.77
C ASN A 473 10.57 20.63 -4.08
N LYS A 474 11.45 21.60 -3.87
CA LYS A 474 12.90 21.44 -3.92
C LYS A 474 13.44 21.53 -2.51
N LEU A 475 14.12 20.49 -2.04
CA LEU A 475 14.63 20.39 -0.67
C LEU A 475 16.14 20.19 -0.72
N GLN A 476 16.88 21.22 -0.33
CA GLN A 476 18.33 21.22 -0.44
C GLN A 476 19.00 21.41 0.91
N ARG A 477 19.97 20.55 1.22
CA ARG A 477 20.90 20.79 2.32
C ARG A 477 20.20 21.10 3.63
N ASN A 478 19.14 20.36 3.90
CA ASN A 478 18.52 20.32 5.21
C ASN A 478 19.27 19.28 6.06
N THR A 479 19.18 19.41 7.37
CA THR A 479 19.84 18.43 8.25
C THR A 479 18.93 17.22 8.48
N LEU A 480 19.50 16.07 8.83
CA LEU A 480 18.79 14.83 9.20
C LEU A 480 18.10 14.13 8.03
N ALA A 481 17.10 14.75 7.41
CA ALA A 481 16.49 14.28 6.18
C ALA A 481 16.02 15.43 5.28
N GLY A 482 15.79 15.17 4.00
CA GLY A 482 14.99 16.07 3.18
C GLY A 482 13.57 16.18 3.74
N MET A 483 12.95 15.03 4.04
CA MET A 483 11.60 14.96 4.62
C MET A 483 11.50 13.94 5.76
N GLU A 484 10.59 14.22 6.70
CA GLU A 484 10.06 13.27 7.68
C GLU A 484 8.56 13.09 7.45
N ILE A 485 8.16 11.93 6.95
CA ILE A 485 6.77 11.63 6.61
C ILE A 485 6.20 10.67 7.65
N ASP A 486 5.53 11.19 8.67
CA ASP A 486 4.68 10.39 9.57
C ASP A 486 3.20 10.55 9.19
N GLY A 487 2.33 9.79 9.84
CA GLY A 487 0.88 9.92 9.70
C GLY A 487 0.29 8.86 8.79
N THR A 488 -0.70 9.22 7.98
CA THR A 488 -1.37 8.25 7.11
C THR A 488 -1.82 8.83 5.76
N ASN A 489 -1.81 8.01 4.71
CA ASN A 489 -2.40 8.30 3.40
C ASN A 489 -1.90 9.59 2.73
N HIS A 490 -0.62 9.94 2.92
CA HIS A 490 -0.01 11.09 2.23
C HIS A 490 0.40 10.75 0.81
N LEU A 491 0.29 11.73 -0.11
CA LEU A 491 0.86 11.67 -1.45
C LEU A 491 2.09 12.58 -1.51
N ILE A 492 3.25 11.99 -1.79
CA ILE A 492 4.53 12.66 -1.91
C ILE A 492 4.98 12.49 -3.36
N GLU A 493 4.82 13.53 -4.18
CA GLU A 493 5.03 13.40 -5.62
C GLU A 493 5.95 14.46 -6.24
N ASN A 494 6.85 14.04 -7.13
CA ASN A 494 7.68 14.93 -7.95
C ASN A 494 8.53 15.93 -7.13
N ASN A 495 8.93 15.59 -5.91
CA ASN A 495 9.84 16.43 -5.14
C ASN A 495 11.29 16.11 -5.50
N GLU A 496 12.14 17.13 -5.45
CA GLU A 496 13.59 17.03 -5.64
C GLU A 496 14.28 17.19 -4.28
N ILE A 497 15.07 16.21 -3.86
CA ILE A 497 15.79 16.20 -2.58
C ILE A 497 17.28 15.96 -2.84
N TRP A 498 18.12 16.84 -2.35
CA TRP A 498 19.57 16.67 -2.50
C TRP A 498 20.39 17.34 -1.41
N ASP A 499 21.65 16.89 -1.32
CA ASP A 499 22.67 17.50 -0.48
C ASP A 499 22.28 17.51 1.01
N THR A 500 21.41 16.61 1.48
CA THR A 500 21.07 16.48 2.91
C THR A 500 22.34 16.22 3.73
N ILE A 501 22.45 16.87 4.89
CA ILE A 501 23.63 16.79 5.76
C ILE A 501 23.28 16.40 7.20
N VAL A 502 24.29 16.14 8.03
CA VAL A 502 24.08 15.77 9.43
C VAL A 502 23.72 16.99 10.29
N TYR A 503 24.45 18.11 10.14
CA TYR A 503 24.22 19.35 10.88
C TYR A 503 24.86 20.56 10.18
N HIS A 504 24.31 21.75 10.41
CA HIS A 504 24.91 23.02 9.93
C HIS A 504 26.00 23.59 10.85
N THR A 505 25.99 23.24 12.14
CA THR A 505 26.98 23.74 13.12
C THR A 505 27.42 22.65 14.11
N PRO A 506 28.73 22.52 14.42
CA PRO A 506 29.28 21.44 15.27
C PRO A 506 28.83 21.45 16.75
N THR A 507 28.08 22.47 17.18
CA THR A 507 27.65 22.63 18.59
C THR A 507 26.37 21.89 18.93
N GLN A 508 25.69 21.29 17.95
CA GLN A 508 24.50 20.48 18.22
C GLN A 508 24.93 19.08 18.69
N SER A 509 24.75 18.78 19.99
CA SER A 509 24.95 17.44 20.53
C SER A 509 23.80 16.51 20.06
N MET A 510 23.85 16.04 18.83
CA MET A 510 22.77 15.24 18.24
C MET A 510 23.05 13.74 18.43
N LEU A 511 22.08 13.02 19.00
CA LEU A 511 22.15 11.58 19.31
C LEU A 511 21.75 10.68 18.13
N THR A 512 21.37 11.26 16.98
CA THR A 512 20.99 10.54 15.75
C THR A 512 21.73 11.17 14.58
N GLN A 513 22.54 10.38 13.86
CA GLN A 513 23.53 10.86 12.90
C GLN A 513 23.15 10.40 11.49
N ASP A 514 22.02 10.87 10.95
CA ASP A 514 21.58 10.45 9.62
C ASP A 514 21.50 11.66 8.68
N SER A 515 21.52 11.40 7.38
CA SER A 515 21.46 12.39 6.31
C SER A 515 20.71 11.79 5.13
N ASN A 516 19.40 11.59 5.31
CA ASN A 516 18.60 10.82 4.37
C ASN A 516 17.85 11.67 3.35
N GLY A 517 17.34 11.02 2.30
CA GLY A 517 16.34 11.62 1.43
C GLY A 517 15.04 11.85 2.21
N ALA A 518 14.43 10.76 2.68
CA ALA A 518 13.24 10.82 3.52
C ALA A 518 13.20 9.73 4.60
N PHE A 519 12.84 10.14 5.82
CA PHE A 519 12.25 9.25 6.79
C PHE A 519 10.77 9.08 6.49
N TYR A 520 10.26 7.85 6.62
CA TYR A 520 8.84 7.59 6.44
C TYR A 520 8.34 6.56 7.44
N HIS A 521 7.22 6.86 8.08
CA HIS A 521 6.57 6.05 9.09
C HIS A 521 5.06 6.15 8.93
N GLY A 522 4.30 5.33 9.65
CA GLY A 522 2.84 5.31 9.50
C GLY A 522 2.39 4.46 8.33
N SER A 523 1.28 4.80 7.67
CA SER A 523 0.69 3.88 6.68
C SER A 523 -0.04 4.51 5.50
N GLY A 524 -0.10 3.77 4.38
CA GLY A 524 -0.89 4.18 3.20
C GLY A 524 -0.27 5.27 2.34
N HIS A 525 0.99 5.64 2.60
CA HIS A 525 1.68 6.69 1.83
C HIS A 525 1.98 6.25 0.39
N ILE A 526 1.99 7.22 -0.53
CA ILE A 526 2.42 7.04 -1.91
C ILE A 526 3.58 8.00 -2.18
N PHE A 527 4.73 7.46 -2.55
CA PHE A 527 5.90 8.20 -3.03
C PHE A 527 6.03 7.98 -4.54
N ARG A 528 5.73 9.02 -5.33
CA ARG A 528 5.69 8.94 -6.79
C ARG A 528 6.60 9.95 -7.47
N GLY A 529 7.44 9.53 -8.41
CA GLY A 529 8.14 10.49 -9.27
C GLY A 529 9.15 11.38 -8.56
N ASN A 530 9.54 11.08 -7.31
CA ASN A 530 10.49 11.89 -6.58
C ASN A 530 11.91 11.65 -7.09
N TYR A 531 12.72 12.70 -7.06
CA TYR A 531 14.12 12.67 -7.46
C TYR A 531 15.01 12.92 -6.24
N ILE A 532 15.79 11.91 -5.83
CA ILE A 532 16.70 11.98 -4.69
C ILE A 532 18.13 11.78 -5.19
N HIS A 533 19.01 12.75 -4.96
CA HIS A 533 20.36 12.69 -5.50
C HIS A 533 21.40 13.42 -4.66
N ASN A 534 22.68 13.15 -4.90
CA ASN A 534 23.82 13.89 -4.33
C ASN A 534 23.80 14.03 -2.79
N ILE A 535 23.19 13.08 -2.09
CA ILE A 535 23.35 12.94 -0.64
C ILE A 535 24.61 12.13 -0.44
N THR A 536 25.52 12.67 0.38
CA THR A 536 26.88 12.15 0.47
C THR A 536 27.36 11.90 1.90
N PHE A 537 28.12 10.83 2.07
CA PHE A 537 28.73 10.39 3.32
C PHE A 537 29.97 11.22 3.64
N THR A 538 30.80 11.53 2.62
CA THR A 538 32.02 12.31 2.80
C THR A 538 31.78 13.82 2.83
N HIS A 539 30.55 14.26 3.11
CA HIS A 539 30.22 15.67 3.14
C HIS A 539 31.17 16.44 4.09
N PRO A 540 31.79 17.55 3.68
CA PRO A 540 32.80 18.26 4.49
C PRO A 540 32.30 18.69 5.88
N GLU A 541 31.00 18.95 5.99
CA GLU A 541 30.34 19.34 7.24
C GLU A 541 30.04 18.15 8.16
N ALA A 542 30.27 16.91 7.74
CA ALA A 542 30.14 15.73 8.60
C ALA A 542 31.24 15.64 9.67
N GLN A 543 32.36 16.37 9.53
CA GLN A 543 33.49 16.43 10.49
C GLN A 543 33.95 15.09 11.09
N GLY A 544 33.95 14.02 10.29
CA GLY A 544 34.37 12.68 10.73
C GLY A 544 33.26 11.84 11.38
N TYR A 545 32.01 12.31 11.38
CA TYR A 545 30.84 11.47 11.63
C TYR A 545 30.47 10.68 10.36
N HIS A 546 29.97 9.46 10.57
CA HIS A 546 29.65 8.48 9.52
C HIS A 546 28.13 8.26 9.49
N PRO A 547 27.37 9.08 8.75
CA PRO A 547 25.92 9.01 8.81
C PRO A 547 25.34 7.86 7.99
N HIS A 548 24.11 7.46 8.32
CA HIS A 548 23.29 6.77 7.33
C HIS A 548 22.88 7.77 6.24
N ILE A 549 23.03 7.38 4.98
CA ILE A 549 22.64 8.17 3.80
C ILE A 549 21.69 7.37 2.91
N ASP A 550 20.52 7.05 3.43
CA ASP A 550 19.49 6.31 2.72
C ASP A 550 18.59 7.26 1.91
N ALA A 551 18.14 6.86 0.72
CA ALA A 551 17.16 7.66 -0.02
C ALA A 551 15.80 7.62 0.69
N PHE A 552 15.37 6.44 1.14
CA PHE A 552 14.19 6.24 1.97
C PHE A 552 14.51 5.34 3.16
N GLN A 553 14.17 5.76 4.38
CA GLN A 553 14.37 4.96 5.59
C GLN A 553 13.12 4.88 6.47
N THR A 554 12.81 3.66 6.95
CA THR A 554 11.81 3.39 7.99
C THR A 554 12.37 2.43 9.04
N PHE A 555 12.08 2.69 10.32
CA PHE A 555 12.42 1.77 11.42
C PHE A 555 11.31 1.58 12.46
N SER A 556 10.16 2.24 12.29
CA SER A 556 9.04 2.25 13.25
C SER A 556 7.80 1.50 12.76
N GLY A 557 7.94 0.67 11.72
CA GLY A 557 6.90 -0.24 11.28
C GLY A 557 5.90 0.31 10.28
N ALA A 558 6.38 1.01 9.25
CA ALA A 558 5.58 1.50 8.15
C ALA A 558 4.74 0.39 7.47
N GLN A 559 3.53 0.72 7.02
CA GLN A 559 2.61 -0.27 6.43
C GLN A 559 1.92 0.24 5.17
N ASN A 560 1.65 -0.64 4.20
CA ASN A 560 0.83 -0.30 3.02
C ASN A 560 1.38 0.90 2.23
N VAL A 561 2.70 1.01 2.07
CA VAL A 561 3.34 2.14 1.38
C VAL A 561 3.68 1.74 -0.06
N LEU A 562 3.43 2.65 -1.01
CA LEU A 562 3.77 2.49 -2.41
C LEU A 562 4.89 3.46 -2.82
N PHE A 563 5.96 2.95 -3.39
CA PHE A 563 7.02 3.69 -4.07
C PHE A 563 6.96 3.37 -5.56
N GLU A 564 6.72 4.40 -6.39
CA GLU A 564 6.73 4.22 -7.83
C GLU A 564 7.33 5.37 -8.62
N LYS A 565 7.97 5.06 -9.75
CA LYS A 565 8.49 6.06 -10.69
C LYS A 565 9.53 7.01 -10.10
N ASN A 566 10.10 6.67 -8.95
CA ASN A 566 11.13 7.50 -8.31
C ASN A 566 12.47 7.29 -9.02
N LEU A 567 13.27 8.35 -9.06
CA LEU A 567 14.65 8.34 -9.52
C LEU A 567 15.57 8.59 -8.32
N ILE A 568 16.47 7.65 -8.05
CA ILE A 568 17.47 7.76 -6.99
C ILE A 568 18.85 7.74 -7.64
N VAL A 569 19.66 8.78 -7.42
CA VAL A 569 21.02 8.90 -7.99
C VAL A 569 22.00 9.29 -6.89
N MET A 570 22.53 8.29 -6.20
CA MET A 570 23.45 8.42 -5.08
C MET A 570 24.66 7.50 -5.28
N PRO A 571 25.55 7.81 -6.26
CA PRO A 571 26.60 6.90 -6.70
C PRO A 571 27.85 6.92 -5.79
N GLU A 572 27.82 7.65 -4.68
CA GLU A 572 29.00 7.72 -3.81
C GLU A 572 29.34 6.36 -3.23
N TYR A 573 30.64 6.08 -3.24
CA TYR A 573 31.23 4.87 -2.74
C TYR A 573 31.92 5.13 -1.39
N VAL A 574 31.55 4.36 -0.38
CA VAL A 574 32.26 4.32 0.90
C VAL A 574 32.41 2.88 1.37
N ASP A 575 33.66 2.48 1.64
CA ASP A 575 34.03 1.14 2.09
C ASP A 575 33.93 1.05 3.63
N GLU A 576 32.73 1.29 4.16
CA GLU A 576 32.48 1.33 5.60
C GLU A 576 31.75 0.06 6.09
N PRO A 577 32.11 -0.48 7.27
CA PRO A 577 31.40 -1.58 7.91
C PRO A 577 30.09 -1.08 8.53
N GLY A 578 29.01 -1.04 7.76
CA GLY A 578 27.69 -0.60 8.25
C GLY A 578 26.62 -0.48 7.17
N ASN A 579 25.37 -0.37 7.60
CA ASN A 579 24.16 -0.31 6.78
C ASN A 579 23.84 1.11 6.31
N SER A 580 24.81 1.79 5.69
CA SER A 580 24.81 3.27 5.65
C SER A 580 24.53 3.89 4.28
N LEU A 581 23.97 3.16 3.31
CA LEU A 581 23.63 3.68 1.98
C LEU A 581 22.69 2.72 1.25
N ALA A 582 21.37 2.94 1.35
CA ALA A 582 20.37 2.17 0.60
C ALA A 582 19.33 3.06 -0.10
N GLY A 583 18.82 2.59 -1.25
CA GLY A 583 17.65 3.20 -1.88
C GLY A 583 16.44 3.11 -0.95
N TRP A 584 16.26 1.94 -0.35
CA TRP A 584 15.31 1.74 0.76
C TRP A 584 15.96 0.97 1.89
N MET A 585 16.04 1.58 3.06
CA MET A 585 16.39 0.92 4.32
C MET A 585 15.11 0.71 5.15
N LEU A 586 14.66 -0.54 5.22
CA LEU A 586 13.41 -0.93 5.82
C LEU A 586 13.65 -1.73 7.11
N ALA A 587 12.95 -1.40 8.18
CA ALA A 587 12.84 -2.25 9.35
C ALA A 587 11.43 -2.20 9.95
N ARG A 588 10.94 -3.37 10.36
CA ARG A 588 9.61 -3.61 10.94
C ARG A 588 8.45 -3.31 10.01
N ALA A 589 8.70 -3.12 8.72
CA ALA A 589 7.68 -2.69 7.76
C ALA A 589 6.90 -3.87 7.17
N THR A 590 5.65 -3.64 6.77
CA THR A 590 4.81 -4.67 6.13
C THR A 590 4.03 -4.14 4.94
N ASN A 591 3.81 -4.98 3.93
CA ASN A 591 3.07 -4.66 2.72
C ASN A 591 3.58 -3.38 2.03
N ILE A 592 4.89 -3.34 1.79
CA ILE A 592 5.54 -2.24 1.07
C ILE A 592 5.67 -2.65 -0.39
N THR A 593 5.29 -1.76 -1.31
CA THR A 593 5.40 -1.99 -2.75
C THR A 593 6.41 -1.01 -3.35
N ILE A 594 7.43 -1.52 -4.03
CA ILE A 594 8.48 -0.77 -4.72
C ILE A 594 8.43 -1.19 -6.18
N ARG A 595 7.89 -0.34 -7.06
CA ARG A 595 7.70 -0.67 -8.47
C ARG A 595 8.07 0.42 -9.45
N ASN A 596 8.55 0.07 -10.64
CA ASN A 596 8.85 1.05 -11.71
C ASN A 596 9.79 2.16 -11.23
N ASN A 597 10.81 1.87 -10.41
CA ASN A 597 11.79 2.87 -9.99
C ASN A 597 13.13 2.68 -10.71
N ILE A 598 13.90 3.76 -10.83
CA ILE A 598 15.27 3.75 -11.33
C ILE A 598 16.21 4.16 -10.20
N VAL A 599 17.15 3.29 -9.89
CA VAL A 599 17.84 3.29 -8.60
C VAL A 599 19.33 3.11 -8.84
N VAL A 600 20.04 4.22 -8.95
CA VAL A 600 21.49 4.30 -9.19
C VAL A 600 22.18 4.52 -7.85
N ILE A 601 22.50 3.40 -7.20
CA ILE A 601 23.07 3.35 -5.85
C ILE A 601 23.66 1.95 -5.61
N HIS A 602 24.66 1.84 -4.73
CA HIS A 602 25.30 0.56 -4.45
C HIS A 602 24.35 -0.49 -3.82
N ARG A 603 23.38 -0.07 -2.98
CA ARG A 603 22.36 -0.98 -2.42
C ARG A 603 20.96 -0.49 -2.77
N GLY A 604 20.21 -1.29 -3.52
CA GLY A 604 18.85 -0.93 -3.92
C GLY A 604 17.88 -0.99 -2.74
N THR A 605 17.53 -2.20 -2.29
CA THR A 605 16.68 -2.40 -1.11
C THR A 605 17.42 -3.15 0.00
N GLU A 606 17.17 -2.79 1.26
CA GLU A 606 17.72 -3.44 2.45
C GLU A 606 16.64 -3.56 3.54
N THR A 607 16.31 -4.77 4.01
CA THR A 607 15.25 -4.98 5.03
C THR A 607 15.74 -5.22 6.47
N GLY A 608 17.05 -5.17 6.71
CA GLY A 608 17.72 -5.21 8.03
C GLY A 608 17.30 -6.30 9.05
N GLY A 609 18.00 -6.37 10.18
CA GLY A 609 17.72 -7.35 11.25
C GLY A 609 16.38 -7.17 12.00
N GLY A 610 15.68 -6.06 11.74
CA GLY A 610 14.38 -5.72 12.36
C GLY A 610 13.19 -6.53 11.83
N GLY A 611 13.36 -7.23 10.69
CA GLY A 611 12.33 -8.02 10.02
C GLY A 611 11.32 -7.17 9.27
N CYS A 612 10.90 -7.64 8.09
CA CYS A 612 9.82 -7.06 7.28
C CYS A 612 8.84 -8.17 6.86
N SER A 613 7.74 -7.88 6.19
CA SER A 613 6.95 -8.93 5.52
C SER A 613 6.16 -8.38 4.35
N HIS A 614 5.79 -9.24 3.39
CA HIS A 614 4.95 -8.85 2.25
C HIS A 614 5.56 -7.71 1.42
N LEU A 615 6.89 -7.68 1.24
CA LEU A 615 7.54 -6.71 0.38
C LEU A 615 7.31 -7.10 -1.09
N LYS A 616 6.96 -6.14 -1.95
CA LYS A 616 6.80 -6.37 -3.39
C LYS A 616 7.79 -5.48 -4.15
N VAL A 617 8.86 -6.07 -4.68
CA VAL A 617 9.90 -5.37 -5.47
C VAL A 617 9.74 -5.79 -6.93
N MET A 618 9.12 -4.95 -7.75
CA MET A 618 8.67 -5.34 -9.09
C MET A 618 9.02 -4.33 -10.17
N ASN A 619 9.50 -4.76 -11.33
CA ASN A 619 9.71 -3.84 -12.47
C ASN A 619 10.61 -2.63 -12.14
N ASN A 620 11.66 -2.80 -11.34
CA ASN A 620 12.63 -1.74 -11.08
C ASN A 620 13.90 -1.94 -11.90
N VAL A 621 14.68 -0.87 -12.06
CA VAL A 621 16.06 -0.91 -12.57
C VAL A 621 17.00 -0.49 -11.44
N PHE A 622 17.81 -1.43 -10.96
CA PHE A 622 18.85 -1.22 -9.96
C PHE A 622 20.22 -1.18 -10.65
N VAL A 623 20.95 -0.09 -10.48
CA VAL A 623 22.23 0.15 -11.12
C VAL A 623 23.29 0.35 -10.05
N GLY A 624 24.23 -0.60 -10.00
CA GLY A 624 25.38 -0.55 -9.12
C GLY A 624 26.64 -0.06 -9.80
N SER A 625 27.76 -0.30 -9.13
CA SER A 625 29.09 -0.05 -9.65
C SER A 625 29.96 -1.29 -9.48
N LEU A 626 30.66 -1.66 -10.54
CA LEU A 626 31.57 -2.81 -10.57
C LEU A 626 32.82 -2.59 -9.70
N ASN A 627 33.09 -1.34 -9.29
CA ASN A 627 34.21 -1.00 -8.41
C ASN A 627 33.92 -1.28 -6.93
N TYR A 628 32.69 -1.66 -6.57
CA TYR A 628 32.32 -1.93 -5.18
C TYR A 628 32.88 -3.27 -4.69
N THR A 629 33.80 -3.21 -3.71
CA THR A 629 34.43 -4.40 -3.11
C THR A 629 33.89 -4.76 -1.73
N GLY A 630 32.91 -4.01 -1.22
CA GLY A 630 32.31 -4.20 0.11
C GLY A 630 31.57 -5.54 0.26
N GLY A 631 31.54 -6.05 1.50
CA GLY A 631 31.01 -7.38 1.85
C GLY A 631 29.49 -7.47 2.07
N TRP A 632 28.76 -6.36 1.97
CA TRP A 632 27.30 -6.30 2.17
C TRP A 632 26.61 -5.81 0.86
N PRO A 633 25.61 -6.54 0.35
CA PRO A 633 25.08 -6.40 -1.02
C PRO A 633 24.04 -5.27 -1.15
N GLY A 634 23.63 -4.75 -2.31
CA GLY A 634 23.71 -5.23 -3.70
C GLY A 634 22.28 -5.48 -4.22
N GLY A 635 21.79 -4.68 -5.18
CA GLY A 635 20.45 -4.83 -5.83
C GLY A 635 19.26 -4.96 -4.85
N VAL A 636 18.87 -6.19 -4.53
CA VAL A 636 17.73 -6.53 -3.65
C VAL A 636 18.18 -7.41 -2.47
N MET A 637 18.18 -6.84 -1.26
CA MET A 637 18.55 -7.52 -0.01
C MET A 637 17.35 -7.74 0.91
N LEU A 638 17.02 -9.00 1.18
CA LEU A 638 15.89 -9.43 2.02
C LEU A 638 16.34 -10.27 3.22
N GLU A 639 16.40 -9.63 4.39
CA GLU A 639 16.58 -10.26 5.70
C GLU A 639 15.25 -10.35 6.45
N ARG A 640 14.88 -11.56 6.88
CA ARG A 640 13.64 -11.85 7.65
C ARG A 640 12.40 -11.19 7.03
N ALA A 641 12.20 -11.39 5.73
CA ALA A 641 11.12 -10.78 4.95
C ALA A 641 10.19 -11.82 4.27
N PRO A 642 9.45 -12.63 5.05
CA PRO A 642 8.55 -13.64 4.49
C PRO A 642 7.43 -13.02 3.63
N ASN A 643 6.83 -13.86 2.78
CA ASN A 643 5.72 -13.55 1.88
C ASN A 643 6.03 -12.43 0.87
N SER A 644 7.31 -12.24 0.54
CA SER A 644 7.76 -11.17 -0.36
C SER A 644 7.77 -11.62 -1.81
N ILE A 645 7.56 -10.69 -2.73
CA ILE A 645 7.58 -10.88 -4.18
C ILE A 645 8.75 -10.09 -4.77
N VAL A 646 9.63 -10.72 -5.55
CA VAL A 646 10.71 -10.07 -6.30
C VAL A 646 10.67 -10.52 -7.75
N ARG A 647 10.08 -9.71 -8.64
CA ARG A 647 9.86 -10.10 -10.04
C ARG A 647 10.13 -8.98 -11.03
N ASN A 648 10.50 -9.35 -12.25
CA ASN A 648 10.63 -8.41 -13.37
C ASN A 648 11.62 -7.26 -13.13
N ASN A 649 12.59 -7.38 -12.23
CA ASN A 649 13.60 -6.33 -12.01
C ASN A 649 14.80 -6.53 -12.94
N ILE A 650 15.43 -5.43 -13.36
CA ILE A 650 16.78 -5.44 -13.94
C ILE A 650 17.77 -5.01 -12.86
N ILE A 651 18.79 -5.84 -12.62
CA ILE A 651 19.90 -5.57 -11.71
C ILE A 651 21.19 -5.51 -12.54
N PHE A 652 21.72 -4.31 -12.71
CA PHE A 652 22.82 -4.01 -13.61
C PHE A 652 24.06 -3.54 -12.82
N ASN A 653 25.24 -4.10 -13.14
CA ASN A 653 26.52 -3.76 -12.51
C ASN A 653 26.57 -3.94 -10.99
N GLN A 654 26.01 -5.04 -10.50
CA GLN A 654 26.02 -5.40 -9.08
C GLN A 654 26.85 -6.68 -8.88
N VAL A 655 28.16 -6.50 -8.63
CA VAL A 655 29.15 -7.61 -8.59
C VAL A 655 28.96 -8.55 -7.41
N ASN A 656 28.55 -8.02 -6.25
CA ASN A 656 28.43 -8.78 -5.01
C ASN A 656 26.95 -8.98 -4.64
N GLN A 657 26.47 -10.22 -4.79
CA GLN A 657 25.18 -10.71 -4.31
C GLN A 657 23.99 -9.85 -4.77
N ALA A 658 23.77 -9.77 -6.09
CA ALA A 658 22.70 -9.01 -6.73
C ALA A 658 21.31 -9.26 -6.09
N ILE A 659 21.07 -10.50 -5.65
CA ILE A 659 19.95 -10.87 -4.79
C ILE A 659 20.50 -11.56 -3.55
N TYR A 660 20.12 -11.06 -2.37
CA TYR A 660 20.54 -11.59 -1.08
C TYR A 660 19.34 -11.94 -0.20
N LEU A 661 19.31 -13.17 0.33
CA LEU A 661 18.24 -13.64 1.21
C LEU A 661 18.83 -14.17 2.54
N THR A 662 18.24 -13.85 3.69
CA THR A 662 18.70 -14.48 4.94
C THR A 662 17.63 -14.53 6.01
N GLY A 663 17.82 -15.37 7.03
CA GLY A 663 16.87 -15.56 8.12
C GLY A 663 15.58 -16.25 7.66
N THR A 664 14.42 -15.79 8.12
CA THR A 664 13.09 -16.36 7.84
C THR A 664 12.50 -15.91 6.50
N THR A 665 13.29 -15.32 5.60
CA THR A 665 12.82 -14.78 4.31
C THR A 665 12.22 -15.86 3.40
N PHE A 666 12.60 -17.13 3.53
CA PHE A 666 12.19 -18.20 2.62
C PHE A 666 10.70 -18.58 2.72
N ASP A 667 10.01 -18.18 3.79
CA ASP A 667 8.60 -18.54 4.00
C ASP A 667 7.71 -17.71 3.07
N GLY A 668 6.96 -18.37 2.17
CA GLY A 668 6.02 -17.73 1.24
C GLY A 668 6.65 -16.82 0.18
N LEU A 669 7.96 -16.94 -0.03
CA LEU A 669 8.73 -16.11 -0.94
C LEU A 669 8.44 -16.45 -2.42
N ASP A 670 8.22 -15.43 -3.25
CA ASP A 670 8.02 -15.56 -4.69
C ASP A 670 9.06 -14.73 -5.47
N ILE A 671 10.06 -15.37 -6.07
CA ILE A 671 11.11 -14.70 -6.85
C ILE A 671 11.23 -15.35 -8.23
N GLY A 672 11.26 -14.52 -9.28
CA GLY A 672 11.56 -15.01 -10.62
C GLY A 672 11.40 -13.93 -11.69
N ASN A 673 11.84 -14.24 -12.92
CA ASN A 673 11.78 -13.33 -14.06
C ASN A 673 12.55 -12.02 -13.83
N ASN A 674 13.62 -12.06 -13.04
CA ASN A 674 14.56 -10.96 -12.91
C ASN A 674 15.70 -11.12 -13.93
N LEU A 675 16.28 -10.01 -14.38
CA LEU A 675 17.47 -10.00 -15.23
C LEU A 675 18.64 -9.42 -14.45
N VAL A 676 19.76 -10.14 -14.43
CA VAL A 676 20.97 -9.74 -13.68
C VAL A 676 22.18 -9.75 -14.61
N TYR A 677 22.90 -8.64 -14.70
CA TYR A 677 24.02 -8.50 -15.63
C TYR A 677 25.13 -7.55 -15.14
N ASN A 678 26.38 -7.95 -15.34
CA ASN A 678 27.55 -7.09 -15.13
C ASN A 678 28.21 -6.79 -16.49
N SER A 679 28.40 -5.50 -16.76
CA SER A 679 28.91 -5.00 -18.05
C SER A 679 30.38 -5.30 -18.32
N ASP A 680 31.19 -5.63 -17.31
CA ASP A 680 32.57 -6.13 -17.49
C ASP A 680 32.64 -7.62 -17.87
N GLY A 681 31.49 -8.29 -18.00
CA GLY A 681 31.39 -9.72 -18.29
C GLY A 681 31.68 -10.62 -17.09
N SER A 682 31.88 -10.06 -15.89
CA SER A 682 31.95 -10.86 -14.67
C SER A 682 30.63 -11.59 -14.44
N THR A 683 30.70 -12.80 -13.90
CA THR A 683 29.48 -13.57 -13.61
C THR A 683 28.76 -12.94 -12.41
N PRO A 684 27.49 -12.54 -12.55
CA PRO A 684 26.74 -12.04 -11.40
C PRO A 684 26.60 -13.12 -10.33
N SER A 685 26.65 -12.70 -9.07
CA SER A 685 26.58 -13.60 -7.92
C SER A 685 25.33 -13.37 -7.10
N ALA A 686 24.92 -14.40 -6.37
CA ALA A 686 23.90 -14.37 -5.32
C ALA A 686 24.46 -15.10 -4.09
N TYR A 687 24.03 -14.75 -2.87
CA TYR A 687 24.63 -15.34 -1.66
C TYR A 687 23.99 -16.68 -1.25
N THR A 688 22.69 -16.66 -0.97
CA THR A 688 21.86 -17.79 -0.54
C THR A 688 20.74 -18.09 -1.51
N TYR A 689 20.51 -17.18 -2.46
CA TYR A 689 19.57 -17.36 -3.53
C TYR A 689 20.14 -18.36 -4.54
N THR A 690 19.33 -19.37 -4.88
CA THR A 690 19.62 -20.24 -6.02
C THR A 690 18.91 -19.67 -7.21
N ASN A 691 19.60 -19.46 -8.33
CA ASN A 691 19.01 -18.83 -9.51
C ASN A 691 17.83 -19.66 -10.04
N TRP A 692 16.67 -19.03 -10.19
CA TRP A 692 15.47 -19.71 -10.70
C TRP A 692 15.55 -19.78 -12.22
N SER A 693 15.01 -20.85 -12.81
CA SER A 693 15.09 -21.07 -14.27
C SER A 693 14.39 -19.99 -15.10
N SER A 694 13.51 -19.20 -14.48
CA SER A 694 12.82 -18.08 -15.13
C SER A 694 13.62 -16.77 -15.10
N ASP A 695 14.71 -16.69 -14.34
CA ASP A 695 15.58 -15.51 -14.33
C ASP A 695 16.60 -15.54 -15.48
N LEU A 696 17.01 -14.35 -15.91
CA LEU A 696 18.01 -14.11 -16.94
C LEU A 696 19.34 -13.67 -16.30
N TRP A 697 20.16 -14.65 -15.88
CA TRP A 697 21.46 -14.40 -15.25
C TRP A 697 22.60 -14.29 -16.26
N GLY A 698 23.41 -13.24 -16.16
CA GLY A 698 24.52 -12.98 -17.09
C GLY A 698 24.06 -12.58 -18.49
N VAL A 699 22.80 -12.16 -18.64
CA VAL A 699 22.19 -11.80 -19.92
C VAL A 699 22.12 -10.27 -20.03
N ASN A 700 22.74 -9.71 -21.06
CA ASN A 700 22.78 -8.26 -21.27
C ASN A 700 21.36 -7.70 -21.53
N PRO A 701 20.87 -6.70 -20.77
CA PRO A 701 19.56 -6.09 -21.00
C PRO A 701 19.51 -5.24 -22.28
N LEU A 702 20.65 -4.92 -22.91
CA LEU A 702 20.75 -4.04 -24.07
C LEU A 702 20.10 -2.68 -23.82
N PHE A 703 20.56 -1.96 -22.78
CA PHE A 703 20.12 -0.58 -22.53
C PHE A 703 20.60 0.38 -23.63
N VAL A 704 19.83 1.45 -23.90
CA VAL A 704 20.17 2.47 -24.90
C VAL A 704 21.46 3.20 -24.56
N ASP A 705 21.53 3.82 -23.38
CA ASP A 705 22.71 4.58 -22.93
C ASP A 705 22.80 4.62 -21.38
N PRO A 706 23.18 3.50 -20.75
CA PRO A 706 23.17 3.38 -19.29
C PRO A 706 24.20 4.27 -18.59
N ASP A 707 25.26 4.73 -19.29
CA ASP A 707 26.28 5.62 -18.75
C ASP A 707 25.75 7.05 -18.56
N ASN A 708 24.75 7.45 -19.35
CA ASN A 708 24.05 8.73 -19.24
C ASN A 708 22.67 8.62 -18.59
N GLY A 709 22.35 7.46 -17.98
CA GLY A 709 21.11 7.23 -17.26
C GLY A 709 19.90 6.85 -18.12
N ASP A 710 20.11 6.53 -19.40
CA ASP A 710 19.05 6.02 -20.28
C ASP A 710 18.97 4.49 -20.22
N TYR A 711 18.03 4.01 -19.42
CA TYR A 711 17.77 2.59 -19.20
C TYR A 711 16.61 2.04 -20.04
N HIS A 712 16.22 2.71 -21.13
CA HIS A 712 15.32 2.12 -22.11
C HIS A 712 15.96 0.89 -22.76
N LEU A 713 15.13 -0.07 -23.17
CA LEU A 713 15.58 -1.28 -23.84
C LEU A 713 15.76 -1.03 -25.34
N GLN A 714 16.88 -1.48 -25.90
CA GLN A 714 17.09 -1.52 -27.34
C GLN A 714 16.28 -2.66 -27.98
N ALA A 715 15.99 -2.51 -29.28
CA ALA A 715 15.35 -3.56 -30.06
C ALA A 715 16.14 -4.89 -30.00
N GLY A 716 15.44 -5.99 -29.73
CA GLY A 716 16.05 -7.31 -29.56
C GLY A 716 16.59 -7.57 -28.15
N SER A 717 16.34 -6.68 -27.19
CA SER A 717 16.61 -6.94 -25.78
C SER A 717 15.91 -8.24 -25.33
N PRO A 718 16.62 -9.12 -24.61
CA PRO A 718 16.03 -10.32 -24.02
C PRO A 718 15.09 -10.02 -22.85
N ALA A 719 15.02 -8.76 -22.39
CA ALA A 719 14.06 -8.31 -21.38
C ALA A 719 12.66 -8.03 -21.95
N ILE A 720 12.54 -7.83 -23.27
CA ILE A 720 11.28 -7.52 -23.95
C ILE A 720 10.36 -8.75 -23.93
N ASP A 721 9.10 -8.56 -23.52
CA ASP A 721 8.05 -9.59 -23.41
C ASP A 721 8.44 -10.80 -22.52
N ALA A 722 9.50 -10.69 -21.71
CA ALA A 722 10.07 -11.79 -20.92
C ALA A 722 9.62 -11.78 -19.44
N GLY A 723 8.92 -10.75 -19.03
CA GLY A 723 8.42 -10.55 -17.69
C GLY A 723 7.23 -11.46 -17.35
N TYR A 724 7.09 -11.72 -16.05
CA TYR A 724 5.92 -12.34 -15.46
C TYR A 724 4.71 -11.40 -15.52
N ASP A 725 3.51 -11.95 -15.74
CA ASP A 725 2.27 -11.17 -15.74
C ASP A 725 1.92 -10.71 -14.31
N LEU A 726 2.03 -9.40 -14.08
CA LEU A 726 1.75 -8.75 -12.80
C LEU A 726 0.44 -7.95 -12.84
N THR A 727 -0.52 -8.37 -13.66
CA THR A 727 -1.84 -7.74 -13.77
C THR A 727 -2.49 -7.55 -12.39
N GLY A 728 -2.94 -6.32 -12.13
CA GLY A 728 -3.50 -5.91 -10.83
C GLY A 728 -2.47 -5.49 -9.78
N MET A 729 -1.18 -5.73 -10.01
CA MET A 729 -0.08 -5.28 -9.14
C MET A 729 0.80 -4.21 -9.78
N VAL A 730 0.95 -4.19 -11.10
CA VAL A 730 1.67 -3.16 -11.87
C VAL A 730 0.86 -2.87 -13.13
N THR A 731 0.39 -1.64 -13.30
CA THR A 731 -0.57 -1.27 -14.38
C THR A 731 0.07 -0.51 -15.54
N ASP A 732 1.18 0.15 -15.27
CA ASP A 732 1.90 1.03 -16.18
C ASP A 732 3.40 0.99 -15.87
N ASP A 733 4.22 1.61 -16.72
CA ASP A 733 5.67 1.68 -16.58
C ASP A 733 6.14 3.01 -15.94
N TYR A 734 7.46 3.23 -15.92
CA TYR A 734 8.09 4.45 -15.40
C TYR A 734 7.53 5.73 -16.04
N GLU A 735 7.21 5.70 -17.34
CA GLU A 735 6.70 6.86 -18.10
C GLU A 735 5.16 6.94 -18.10
N GLY A 736 4.48 5.92 -17.59
CA GLY A 736 3.02 5.83 -17.58
C GLY A 736 2.43 5.13 -18.79
N ASN A 737 3.22 4.44 -19.59
CA ASN A 737 2.73 3.57 -20.64
C ASN A 737 2.06 2.33 -20.00
N PRO A 738 0.85 1.93 -20.44
CA PRO A 738 0.18 0.75 -19.91
C PRO A 738 1.00 -0.53 -20.06
N ARG A 739 0.93 -1.45 -19.09
CA ARG A 739 1.54 -2.78 -19.20
C ARG A 739 0.50 -3.87 -19.50
N PRO A 740 0.82 -4.87 -20.34
CA PRO A 740 1.95 -4.90 -21.27
C PRO A 740 1.70 -4.03 -22.51
N GLN A 741 2.76 -3.53 -23.14
CA GLN A 741 2.67 -2.95 -24.48
C GLN A 741 2.83 -4.01 -25.58
N GLY A 742 3.47 -5.15 -25.29
CA GLY A 742 3.71 -6.25 -26.23
C GLY A 742 2.93 -7.54 -25.94
N ALA A 743 3.56 -8.67 -26.27
CA ALA A 743 3.00 -9.99 -26.02
C ALA A 743 3.07 -10.37 -24.53
N GLY A 744 3.94 -9.73 -23.76
CA GLY A 744 4.12 -9.91 -22.32
C GLY A 744 4.63 -8.64 -21.67
N TYR A 745 4.86 -8.69 -20.36
CA TYR A 745 5.49 -7.58 -19.65
C TYR A 745 6.97 -7.51 -20.02
N ASP A 746 7.51 -6.31 -20.12
CA ASP A 746 8.96 -6.14 -20.16
C ASP A 746 9.55 -6.25 -18.76
N ILE A 747 10.72 -6.91 -18.63
CA ILE A 747 11.52 -6.88 -17.40
C ILE A 747 12.16 -5.49 -17.29
N GLY A 748 12.11 -4.88 -16.11
CA GLY A 748 12.63 -3.54 -15.82
C GLY A 748 11.54 -2.48 -15.71
N ALA A 749 11.96 -1.22 -15.63
CA ALA A 749 11.10 -0.08 -15.32
C ALA A 749 10.31 0.47 -16.51
N TYR A 750 10.73 0.18 -17.73
CA TYR A 750 10.12 0.66 -18.97
C TYR A 750 9.37 -0.46 -19.70
N GLU A 751 8.39 -0.10 -20.54
CA GLU A 751 7.85 -0.95 -21.60
C GLU A 751 8.36 -0.50 -22.96
N THR A 752 8.58 -1.47 -23.84
CA THR A 752 8.89 -1.24 -25.24
C THR A 752 7.59 -1.33 -26.03
N SER A 753 7.20 -0.25 -26.72
CA SER A 753 5.97 -0.25 -27.53
C SER A 753 6.00 -1.36 -28.59
N SER A 754 4.94 -2.17 -28.70
CA SER A 754 4.86 -3.20 -29.74
C SER A 754 4.61 -2.63 -31.12
N GLY A 755 5.65 -2.64 -31.93
CA GLY A 755 5.56 -2.49 -33.37
C GLY A 755 6.94 -2.64 -34.00
N PRO A 756 7.06 -3.21 -35.21
CA PRO A 756 8.26 -2.95 -35.99
C PRO A 756 8.41 -1.43 -36.12
N PRO A 757 9.62 -0.86 -36.03
CA PRO A 757 9.81 0.57 -36.21
C PRO A 757 9.12 1.00 -37.50
N GLN A 758 8.10 1.86 -37.41
CA GLN A 758 7.50 2.46 -38.59
C GLN A 758 8.50 3.50 -39.09
N TYR A 759 9.27 3.10 -40.08
CA TYR A 759 10.08 4.01 -40.86
C TYR A 759 9.14 4.90 -41.68
N CYS A 760 9.40 6.20 -41.69
CA CYS A 760 8.97 7.00 -42.83
C CYS A 760 9.59 6.38 -44.11
N SER A 761 9.02 6.63 -45.28
CA SER A 761 9.57 6.14 -46.57
C SER A 761 11.02 6.58 -46.85
N ASP A 762 11.60 7.45 -46.00
CA ASP A 762 12.98 7.90 -46.01
C ASP A 762 13.90 7.17 -45.00
N GLY A 763 13.39 6.23 -44.21
CA GLY A 763 14.18 5.43 -43.28
C GLY A 763 14.43 6.06 -41.91
N THR A 764 13.75 7.15 -41.52
CA THR A 764 13.84 7.71 -40.17
C THR A 764 12.98 6.95 -39.15
N LEU A 765 13.54 6.72 -37.95
CA LEU A 765 12.98 5.87 -36.89
C LEU A 765 11.91 6.63 -36.07
N TYR A 766 10.79 5.96 -35.79
CA TYR A 766 9.76 6.44 -34.85
C TYR A 766 10.27 6.28 -33.41
N ALA A 767 11.00 7.27 -32.89
CA ALA A 767 11.34 7.34 -31.47
C ALA A 767 10.37 8.31 -30.79
N GLN A 768 9.69 7.86 -29.73
CA GLN A 768 8.86 8.73 -28.89
C GLN A 768 9.76 9.79 -28.24
N CYS A 769 9.60 11.05 -28.66
CA CYS A 769 10.18 12.18 -27.97
C CYS A 769 9.46 12.36 -26.62
N SER A 770 10.21 12.11 -25.55
CA SER A 770 10.04 12.78 -24.27
C SER A 770 10.19 14.31 -24.47
N SER A 771 9.34 15.07 -23.78
CA SER A 771 9.24 16.54 -23.69
C SER A 771 8.39 17.30 -24.75
N THR A 772 7.24 17.80 -24.27
CA THR A 772 6.44 18.95 -24.75
C THR A 772 5.91 18.96 -26.21
N LEU A 773 4.65 18.47 -26.36
CA LEU A 773 3.64 18.61 -27.44
C LEU A 773 3.58 17.48 -28.51
N PRO A 774 2.37 16.99 -28.89
CA PRO A 774 2.22 15.86 -29.81
C PRO A 774 2.12 16.27 -31.29
N LEU A 775 2.91 15.62 -32.14
CA LEU A 775 2.69 15.50 -33.59
C LEU A 775 1.88 14.23 -33.87
N TYR A 776 1.06 14.20 -34.94
CA TYR A 776 0.46 12.96 -35.43
C TYR A 776 0.38 12.92 -36.95
N CYS A 777 0.31 11.71 -37.50
CA CYS A 777 0.37 11.43 -38.93
C CYS A 777 -1.04 11.43 -39.55
N ASN A 778 -1.22 12.13 -40.67
CA ASN A 778 -2.45 12.12 -41.47
C ASN A 778 -2.10 11.74 -42.91
N ASN A 779 -2.64 10.62 -43.41
CA ASN A 779 -2.42 10.13 -44.79
C ASN A 779 -0.94 10.02 -45.24
N GLY A 780 -0.03 9.63 -44.34
CA GLY A 780 1.37 9.39 -44.69
C GLY A 780 2.21 10.64 -44.89
N VAL A 781 1.74 11.80 -44.39
CA VAL A 781 2.51 13.05 -44.34
C VAL A 781 2.51 13.56 -42.88
N LEU A 782 3.68 13.99 -42.41
CA LEU A 782 3.84 14.71 -41.14
C LEU A 782 3.16 16.08 -41.25
N GLU A 783 2.06 16.28 -40.54
CA GLU A 783 1.41 17.59 -40.41
C GLU A 783 1.59 18.11 -38.98
N ASP A 784 2.34 19.20 -38.84
CA ASP A 784 2.46 20.00 -37.62
C ASP A 784 1.16 20.77 -37.38
N LYS A 785 0.64 20.78 -36.13
CA LYS A 785 -0.50 21.65 -35.76
C LYS A 785 -0.22 23.14 -35.95
N CYS A 786 1.02 23.57 -36.20
CA CYS A 786 1.32 24.94 -36.61
C CYS A 786 0.81 25.29 -38.02
N SER A 787 0.49 24.32 -38.87
CA SER A 787 0.12 24.57 -40.28
C SER A 787 -1.29 25.14 -40.52
N LYS A 788 -2.10 25.37 -39.47
CA LYS A 788 -3.36 26.13 -39.56
C LYS A 788 -3.27 27.59 -39.09
N CYS A 789 -2.10 28.01 -38.61
CA CYS A 789 -1.84 29.34 -38.09
C CYS A 789 -1.20 30.19 -39.20
N ASN A 790 -1.95 31.10 -39.83
CA ASN A 790 -1.47 31.92 -40.95
C ASN A 790 -0.59 33.09 -40.46
N CYS A 791 0.51 32.79 -39.76
CA CYS A 791 1.44 33.77 -39.20
C CYS A 791 2.38 34.33 -40.29
N PRO A 792 2.70 35.64 -40.31
CA PRO A 792 3.70 36.21 -41.21
C PRO A 792 5.09 35.58 -41.01
N ALA A 793 5.93 35.61 -42.05
CA ALA A 793 7.33 35.21 -41.93
C ALA A 793 7.98 35.98 -40.75
N ASN A 794 8.62 35.22 -39.85
CA ASN A 794 9.28 35.64 -38.58
C ASN A 794 8.46 35.51 -37.28
N TYR A 795 7.30 34.85 -37.28
CA TYR A 795 6.54 34.57 -36.05
C TYR A 795 6.29 33.07 -35.84
N THR A 796 6.29 32.63 -34.57
CA THR A 796 5.96 31.27 -34.11
C THR A 796 4.56 31.25 -33.50
N CYS A 797 3.76 30.22 -33.81
CA CYS A 797 2.39 30.07 -33.30
C CYS A 797 2.39 29.39 -31.92
N LEU A 798 1.66 29.98 -30.96
CA LEU A 798 1.50 29.45 -29.61
C LEU A 798 0.31 28.47 -29.54
N VAL A 799 0.25 27.70 -28.43
CA VAL A 799 -0.79 26.68 -28.15
C VAL A 799 -2.23 27.25 -28.17
N ASN A 800 -2.39 28.57 -28.07
CA ASN A 800 -3.66 29.28 -28.13
C ASN A 800 -3.95 29.97 -29.49
N GLU A 801 -3.24 29.59 -30.56
CA GLU A 801 -3.43 30.11 -31.93
C GLU A 801 -3.01 31.59 -32.14
N SER A 802 -2.11 32.12 -31.30
CA SER A 802 -1.54 33.47 -31.45
C SER A 802 -0.07 33.45 -31.90
N CYS A 803 0.37 34.45 -32.69
CA CYS A 803 1.72 34.51 -33.29
C CYS A 803 2.70 35.37 -32.46
N ARG A 804 3.94 34.90 -32.20
CA ARG A 804 5.02 35.66 -31.51
C ARG A 804 6.41 35.31 -32.05
N VAL A 805 7.34 36.27 -32.12
CA VAL A 805 8.75 36.08 -32.55
C VAL A 805 9.59 35.43 -31.43
N PRO A 806 10.45 34.41 -31.69
CA PRO A 806 11.47 33.96 -30.75
C PRO A 806 12.90 34.16 -31.26
N ILE A 807 13.70 34.93 -30.51
CA ILE A 807 15.15 34.72 -30.39
C ILE A 807 15.46 34.72 -28.89
N THR A 808 15.94 33.60 -28.36
CA THR A 808 16.35 33.49 -26.95
C THR A 808 17.73 34.10 -26.79
N GLY A 809 17.84 35.18 -26.01
CA GLY A 809 19.11 35.88 -25.75
C GLY A 809 19.26 37.23 -26.44
N ASP A 810 18.34 37.62 -27.31
CA ASP A 810 18.21 39.00 -27.84
C ASP A 810 17.25 39.77 -26.91
N LEU A 811 17.80 40.54 -25.98
CA LEU A 811 17.03 41.22 -24.95
C LEU A 811 16.44 42.55 -25.45
N ASN A 812 17.00 43.12 -26.52
CA ASN A 812 16.56 44.40 -27.06
C ASN A 812 15.60 44.28 -28.26
N ASN A 813 15.39 43.06 -28.78
CA ASN A 813 14.53 42.68 -29.89
C ASN A 813 14.91 43.30 -31.24
N ASP A 814 16.19 43.54 -31.51
CA ASP A 814 16.64 44.03 -32.82
C ASP A 814 16.92 42.92 -33.85
N GLY A 815 16.84 41.65 -33.42
CA GLY A 815 17.02 40.48 -34.26
C GLY A 815 18.45 39.95 -34.30
N VAL A 816 19.38 40.50 -33.51
CA VAL A 816 20.79 40.11 -33.45
C VAL A 816 21.23 39.95 -31.99
N VAL A 817 21.83 38.81 -31.64
CA VAL A 817 22.43 38.65 -30.30
C VAL A 817 23.81 39.31 -30.28
N ASP A 818 23.93 40.46 -29.61
CA ASP A 818 25.17 41.24 -29.51
C ASP A 818 25.49 41.68 -28.06
N ILE A 819 26.56 42.45 -27.88
CA ILE A 819 27.03 42.86 -26.54
C ILE A 819 26.01 43.72 -25.77
N GLN A 820 25.03 44.30 -26.45
CA GLN A 820 23.92 45.06 -25.85
C GLN A 820 22.89 44.15 -25.17
N ASP A 821 22.93 42.83 -25.42
CA ASP A 821 22.06 41.84 -24.79
C ASP A 821 22.62 41.27 -23.47
N ILE A 822 23.80 41.73 -23.05
CA ILE A 822 24.35 41.36 -21.74
C ILE A 822 23.73 42.27 -20.66
N THR A 823 22.78 41.72 -19.89
CA THR A 823 22.25 42.40 -18.70
C THR A 823 23.23 42.27 -17.54
N ILE A 824 23.98 43.34 -17.24
CA ILE A 824 24.66 43.48 -15.94
C ILE A 824 23.64 43.91 -14.90
N VAL A 825 23.20 42.99 -14.03
CA VAL A 825 22.35 43.33 -12.87
C VAL A 825 23.20 44.01 -11.81
N ALA A 826 23.34 45.33 -11.91
CA ALA A 826 23.85 46.19 -10.84
C ALA A 826 22.86 47.32 -10.55
N THR A 827 21.68 46.99 -10.05
CA THR A 827 20.72 48.00 -9.58
C THR A 827 21.08 48.47 -8.16
N ASN A 828 22.13 49.31 -8.07
CA ASN A 828 22.20 50.50 -7.19
C ASN A 828 23.61 51.15 -7.16
N PHE A 829 24.12 51.59 -8.30
CA PHE A 829 25.01 52.77 -8.31
C PHE A 829 24.29 53.91 -9.00
N GLY A 830 23.53 54.67 -8.21
CA GLY A 830 23.06 55.97 -8.64
C GLY A 830 24.25 56.90 -8.91
N LEU A 831 24.17 57.62 -10.03
CA LEU A 831 24.89 58.87 -10.29
C LEU A 831 26.43 58.78 -10.24
N THR A 832 27.08 58.34 -11.32
CA THR A 832 28.40 58.89 -11.71
C THR A 832 28.75 58.50 -13.14
N ALA A 833 28.98 59.50 -13.99
CA ALA A 833 29.54 59.33 -15.32
C ALA A 833 31.03 58.96 -15.20
N GLY A 834 31.50 57.91 -15.88
CA GLY A 834 32.94 57.63 -15.95
C GLY A 834 33.41 56.19 -16.21
N PHE A 835 32.55 55.23 -16.56
CA PHE A 835 33.00 53.89 -16.99
C PHE A 835 33.13 53.83 -18.52
N ASP A 836 34.34 53.53 -19.01
CA ASP A 836 34.61 53.20 -20.41
C ASP A 836 34.98 51.71 -20.48
N ASN A 837 34.14 50.90 -21.15
CA ASN A 837 34.36 49.46 -21.31
C ASN A 837 35.06 49.22 -22.65
N ARG A 838 36.21 48.54 -22.65
CA ARG A 838 36.87 48.05 -23.88
C ARG A 838 37.12 46.55 -23.75
N ALA A 839 36.71 45.81 -24.77
CA ALA A 839 37.06 44.42 -24.96
C ALA A 839 38.18 44.32 -26.02
N ASP A 840 39.14 43.42 -25.82
CA ASP A 840 40.11 43.01 -26.84
C ASP A 840 39.82 41.56 -27.21
N THR A 841 39.99 41.21 -28.48
CA THR A 841 39.75 39.86 -29.01
C THR A 841 41.06 39.07 -29.01
N ASP A 842 41.03 37.81 -28.61
CA ASP A 842 42.18 36.93 -28.75
C ASP A 842 42.46 36.59 -30.22
N SER A 843 43.54 35.83 -30.48
CA SER A 843 43.95 35.48 -31.85
C SER A 843 42.95 34.62 -32.63
N ASN A 844 41.88 34.16 -31.99
CA ASN A 844 40.81 33.37 -32.60
C ASN A 844 39.51 34.19 -32.80
N ASN A 845 39.51 35.49 -32.48
CA ASN A 845 38.34 36.38 -32.58
C ASN A 845 37.13 35.94 -31.72
N ILE A 846 37.38 35.24 -30.61
CA ILE A 846 36.35 34.85 -29.63
C ILE A 846 36.56 35.69 -28.35
N ILE A 847 35.47 36.12 -27.72
CA ILE A 847 35.50 36.83 -26.43
C ILE A 847 35.07 35.84 -25.36
N ASP A 848 35.98 35.44 -24.47
CA ASP A 848 35.67 34.54 -23.35
C ASP A 848 35.45 35.35 -22.06
N ILE A 849 34.78 34.73 -21.06
CA ILE A 849 34.36 35.39 -19.82
C ILE A 849 35.53 35.94 -18.97
N PHE A 850 36.76 35.55 -19.29
CA PHE A 850 37.99 35.96 -18.61
C PHE A 850 38.64 37.22 -19.22
N ASP A 851 38.11 37.76 -20.31
CA ASP A 851 38.70 38.90 -21.05
C ASP A 851 38.13 40.27 -20.63
N VAL A 852 37.24 40.31 -19.64
CA VAL A 852 36.62 41.55 -19.16
C VAL A 852 37.46 42.17 -18.04
N VAL A 853 38.21 43.23 -18.36
CA VAL A 853 38.97 44.02 -17.37
C VAL A 853 38.15 45.23 -16.94
N PHE A 854 37.83 45.32 -15.65
CA PHE A 854 37.19 46.48 -15.04
C PHE A 854 38.23 47.49 -14.57
N VAL A 855 38.33 48.66 -15.22
CA VAL A 855 39.20 49.76 -14.77
C VAL A 855 38.36 50.83 -14.09
N ALA A 856 38.40 50.86 -12.75
CA ALA A 856 37.78 51.93 -11.97
C ALA A 856 38.74 53.12 -11.82
N SER A 857 38.43 54.27 -12.43
CA SER A 857 39.20 55.50 -12.19
C SER A 857 38.70 56.24 -10.95
N ARG A 858 39.47 56.07 -9.86
CA ARG A 858 39.49 56.85 -8.59
C ARG A 858 38.46 56.48 -7.52
N PHE A 859 39.01 56.12 -6.36
CA PHE A 859 38.33 56.09 -5.06
C PHE A 859 38.35 57.49 -4.42
N THR A 860 37.20 57.89 -3.87
CA THR A 860 37.10 58.74 -2.69
C THR A 860 36.02 58.20 -1.78
#